data_AF-A0AAN6Q0I0-F1
#
_entry.id   AF-A0AAN6Q0I0-F1
#
_cell.length_a   1.000
_cell.length_b   1.000
_cell.length_c   1.000
_cell.angle_alpha   90.00
_cell.angle_beta   90.00
_cell.angle_gamma   90.00
#
_symmetry.space_group_name_H-M   'P 1'
#
loop_
_entity.id
_entity.type
_entity.pdbx_description
1 polymer ?
#
loop_
_entity_poly.entity_id
_entity_poly.type
_entity_poly.pdbx_seq_one_letter_code
_entity_poly.pdbx_strand_id
1 'polypeptide(L)'
;MASPKSVLSKTLQSITLSKIRELESRHKTYETRKREYLAKADAAADERYRLAYLIEAVRELYPAATKNVSLSNLERWLDQSRYDASIPVSKLASFNRQLRAKLHVQSRKLDMAHLYSRLLTEWMDQPLVDPLPATADDADSDSFEVVERQRQRLSELVDKFESVVFEPLDTDEAAVQAFLDRLLPDEESRRELEWLRQKISDDSARFMSEAAPFNEYSLTSCIRGLLTEDILSDEKQAILHDFLESDIAKSEIADVLNMRFSDLKQWHWDAGNEGIRVMPRRGLNGKYRVWADDDILQMIFVQYIGIRLCNLLKPALKAFTQRVCSKSLQGPAAPTSTDRDRRLFYLYHSVATADSIDSRRNSDYFDKFFLSQLPATETSLFDGDTKYDDDDDMNIDVGKAADVTASPQKRSGIKQQLLRHLTAELSVHRLRGLTHDTRTSPGSGVALVQTDLQWYATGLSHSTVFAVMRYVGFGQDWIDFFKKYLESPLNLDAASDDRPQLGPRIRKRGVPMAHASEKFTGELVLFFMDLAVNRETGLLLYRLHDDIWLVGEPQKSAQAWTCMQSFAKVFGLDFNKSKTGSVYLPGSSEKDATIAKTLPAGPVRIGFLRLDPEFGKWVIDQKLVAAHVDQLKRQLTDCNSVLSWVHTWNSCIGRFFSHTFGEPAYCFGREHVDEVLNTYRNLLRRLFPGSDGSEGSVVEHVKHMIQDRFGVPDLADSFIYLPEQLGGLGLRNPFVGLFLVRNKITETPQDIIDEYLKQEREMYLQAKKVFETLDETTLRRRLPRTVYPDGKTAEVSSISESEMTTFFPLEEYSRFRETRDSRFLRMFQKLVTVPETEGIVLSKEVESGLREFLADNVRLDLEKKWFLQLYATELLEDFGGLNLVDKQFLPVGVLTMMRGKKVNWNMVL
;
A
#
# COMPACT_ATOMS: atom_id res chain seq x y z
N MET A 1 8.44 19.66 35.39
CA MET A 1 6.99 19.37 35.57
C MET A 1 6.68 18.14 34.74
N ALA A 2 6.05 17.12 35.32
CA ALA A 2 5.73 15.88 34.61
C ALA A 2 4.75 16.17 33.47
N SER A 3 5.02 15.65 32.26
CA SER A 3 4.19 15.92 31.09
C SER A 3 2.77 15.32 31.25
N PRO A 4 1.74 15.90 30.60
CA PRO A 4 0.36 15.39 30.63
C PRO A 4 0.24 13.92 30.17
N LYS A 5 1.14 13.46 29.28
CA LYS A 5 1.27 12.06 28.86
C LYS A 5 1.51 11.10 30.03
N SER A 6 2.33 11.51 30.99
CA SER A 6 2.62 10.66 32.15
C SER A 6 1.38 10.47 33.02
N VAL A 7 0.42 11.38 32.99
CA VAL A 7 -0.80 11.31 33.81
C VAL A 7 -1.89 10.52 33.08
N LEU A 8 -2.13 10.77 31.79
CA LEU A 8 -3.18 10.07 31.03
C LEU A 8 -2.85 8.59 30.78
N SER A 9 -1.58 8.29 30.45
CA SER A 9 -1.09 6.91 30.31
C SER A 9 -1.13 6.15 31.63
N LYS A 10 -0.73 6.78 32.76
CA LYS A 10 -0.82 6.15 34.09
C LYS A 10 -2.26 5.97 34.55
N THR A 11 -3.16 6.88 34.22
CA THR A 11 -4.58 6.78 34.57
C THR A 11 -5.25 5.63 33.84
N LEU A 12 -5.02 5.49 32.53
CA LEU A 12 -5.49 4.35 31.73
C LEU A 12 -4.89 3.02 32.20
N GLN A 13 -3.59 3.01 32.53
CA GLN A 13 -2.92 1.84 33.11
C GLN A 13 -3.53 1.46 34.47
N SER A 14 -3.78 2.44 35.35
CA SER A 14 -4.43 2.24 36.64
C SER A 14 -5.87 1.73 36.50
N ILE A 15 -6.65 2.26 35.56
CA ILE A 15 -8.02 1.79 35.28
C ILE A 15 -7.98 0.35 34.79
N THR A 16 -7.03 0.02 33.90
CA THR A 16 -6.87 -1.33 33.35
C THR A 16 -6.48 -2.32 34.44
N LEU A 17 -5.48 -1.99 35.27
CA LEU A 17 -5.07 -2.81 36.41
C LEU A 17 -6.20 -3.00 37.45
N SER A 18 -7.02 -1.96 37.69
CA SER A 18 -8.17 -2.08 38.59
C SER A 18 -9.23 -3.05 38.03
N LYS A 19 -9.51 -2.99 36.73
CA LYS A 19 -10.43 -3.93 36.06
C LYS A 19 -9.92 -5.37 36.12
N ILE A 20 -8.62 -5.56 35.93
CA ILE A 20 -7.96 -6.88 36.00
C ILE A 20 -8.13 -7.48 37.40
N ARG A 21 -7.84 -6.72 38.46
CA ARG A 21 -8.01 -7.18 39.85
C ARG A 21 -9.47 -7.54 40.19
N GLU A 22 -10.42 -6.74 39.71
CA GLU A 22 -11.84 -7.03 39.93
C GLU A 22 -12.27 -8.31 39.21
N LEU A 23 -11.77 -8.54 37.99
CA LEU A 23 -12.03 -9.75 37.22
C LEU A 23 -11.47 -11.00 37.91
N GLU A 24 -10.23 -10.96 38.41
CA GLU A 24 -9.61 -12.06 39.17
C GLU A 24 -10.42 -12.42 40.42
N SER A 25 -10.87 -11.41 41.17
CA SER A 25 -11.73 -11.62 42.34
C SER A 25 -13.06 -12.27 41.97
N ARG A 26 -13.68 -11.83 40.87
CA ARG A 26 -14.94 -12.41 40.36
C ARG A 26 -14.77 -13.84 39.89
N HIS A 27 -13.69 -14.15 39.14
CA HIS A 27 -13.35 -15.50 38.70
C HIS A 27 -13.21 -16.47 39.87
N LYS A 28 -12.39 -16.11 40.88
CA LYS A 28 -12.18 -16.93 42.07
C LYS A 28 -13.47 -17.17 42.88
N THR A 29 -14.30 -16.13 42.99
CA THR A 29 -15.61 -16.22 43.68
C THR A 29 -16.56 -17.14 42.93
N TYR A 30 -16.64 -17.00 41.60
CA TYR A 30 -17.48 -17.83 40.74
C TYR A 30 -17.10 -19.32 40.85
N GLU A 31 -15.83 -19.67 40.71
CA GLU A 31 -15.37 -21.07 40.78
C GLU A 31 -15.58 -21.71 42.15
N THR A 32 -15.45 -20.92 43.22
CA THR A 32 -15.71 -21.42 44.59
C THR A 32 -17.19 -21.72 44.78
N ARG A 33 -18.08 -20.78 44.43
CA ARG A 33 -19.53 -21.00 44.54
C ARG A 33 -20.04 -22.08 43.59
N LYS A 34 -19.52 -22.16 42.37
CA LYS A 34 -19.84 -23.24 41.42
C LYS A 34 -19.54 -24.61 42.03
N ARG A 35 -18.36 -24.78 42.65
CA ARG A 35 -18.00 -26.03 43.35
C ARG A 35 -18.97 -26.35 44.49
N GLU A 36 -19.37 -25.37 45.28
CA GLU A 36 -20.36 -25.56 46.36
C GLU A 36 -21.73 -26.03 45.82
N TYR A 37 -22.24 -25.38 44.77
CA TYR A 37 -23.51 -25.77 44.15
C TYR A 37 -23.45 -27.14 43.47
N LEU A 38 -22.34 -27.46 42.79
CA LEU A 38 -22.15 -28.77 42.18
C LEU A 38 -22.08 -29.87 43.25
N ALA A 39 -21.39 -29.64 44.37
CA ALA A 39 -21.36 -30.59 45.49
C ALA A 39 -22.75 -30.82 46.10
N LYS A 40 -23.55 -29.75 46.28
CA LYS A 40 -24.95 -29.86 46.73
C LYS A 40 -25.81 -30.67 45.74
N ALA A 41 -25.66 -30.41 44.45
CA ALA A 41 -26.37 -31.15 43.42
C ALA A 41 -25.94 -32.63 43.36
N ASP A 42 -24.64 -32.93 43.46
CA ASP A 42 -24.13 -34.31 43.43
C ASP A 42 -24.52 -35.12 44.68
N ALA A 43 -24.69 -34.47 45.83
CA ALA A 43 -25.16 -35.10 47.07
C ALA A 43 -26.67 -35.41 47.08
N ALA A 44 -27.47 -34.81 46.19
CA ALA A 44 -28.91 -35.05 46.16
C ALA A 44 -29.22 -36.43 45.53
N ALA A 45 -30.12 -37.20 46.16
CA ALA A 45 -30.47 -38.56 45.72
C ALA A 45 -31.49 -38.58 44.55
N ASP A 46 -32.37 -37.57 44.48
CA ASP A 46 -33.44 -37.47 43.45
C ASP A 46 -33.11 -36.37 42.42
N GLU A 47 -33.26 -36.73 41.15
CA GLU A 47 -32.98 -35.92 39.96
C GLU A 47 -33.71 -34.58 39.96
N ARG A 48 -34.89 -34.49 40.61
CA ARG A 48 -35.66 -33.25 40.78
C ARG A 48 -34.97 -32.26 41.71
N TYR A 49 -34.40 -32.73 42.82
CA TYR A 49 -33.63 -31.88 43.73
C TYR A 49 -32.29 -31.47 43.12
N ARG A 50 -31.64 -32.38 42.35
CA ARG A 50 -30.46 -32.04 41.54
C ARG A 50 -30.75 -30.87 40.59
N LEU A 51 -31.87 -30.96 39.87
CA LEU A 51 -32.28 -29.93 38.91
C LEU A 51 -32.60 -28.60 39.61
N ALA A 52 -33.27 -28.64 40.76
CA ALA A 52 -33.55 -27.44 41.56
C ALA A 52 -32.27 -26.69 41.96
N TYR A 53 -31.27 -27.40 42.50
CA TYR A 53 -29.99 -26.80 42.89
C TYR A 53 -29.22 -26.21 41.70
N LEU A 54 -29.27 -26.86 40.53
CA LEU A 54 -28.60 -26.36 39.32
C LEU A 54 -29.31 -25.14 38.70
N ILE A 55 -30.65 -25.07 38.79
CA ILE A 55 -31.40 -23.88 38.38
C ILE A 55 -31.03 -22.69 39.28
N GLU A 56 -30.98 -22.90 40.60
CA GLU A 56 -30.55 -21.88 41.56
C GLU A 56 -29.11 -21.42 41.28
N ALA A 57 -28.19 -22.37 41.03
CA ALA A 57 -26.81 -22.09 40.69
C ALA A 57 -26.68 -21.22 39.42
N VAL A 58 -27.40 -21.54 38.34
CA VAL A 58 -27.36 -20.73 37.11
C VAL A 58 -27.96 -19.35 37.33
N ARG A 59 -29.03 -19.23 38.12
CA ARG A 59 -29.67 -17.94 38.44
C ARG A 59 -28.73 -17.01 39.22
N GLU A 60 -28.02 -17.55 40.20
CA GLU A 60 -27.10 -16.75 41.02
C GLU A 60 -25.78 -16.46 40.28
N LEU A 61 -25.18 -17.47 39.67
CA LEU A 61 -23.83 -17.38 39.13
C LEU A 61 -23.77 -16.89 37.69
N TYR A 62 -24.85 -17.07 36.91
CA TYR A 62 -24.92 -16.57 35.54
C TYR A 62 -26.26 -15.86 35.21
N PRO A 63 -26.52 -14.67 35.81
CA PRO A 63 -27.80 -13.97 35.67
C PRO A 63 -28.18 -13.58 34.22
N ALA A 64 -27.21 -13.51 33.31
CA ALA A 64 -27.51 -13.27 31.89
C ALA A 64 -28.23 -14.46 31.23
N ALA A 65 -27.94 -15.70 31.66
CA ALA A 65 -28.62 -16.90 31.16
C ALA A 65 -30.08 -17.01 31.63
N THR A 66 -30.47 -16.32 32.71
CA THR A 66 -31.86 -16.24 33.18
C THR A 66 -32.79 -15.50 32.22
N LYS A 67 -32.25 -14.69 31.29
CA LYS A 67 -33.05 -14.00 30.25
C LYS A 67 -33.44 -14.93 29.09
N ASN A 68 -32.82 -16.11 28.97
CA ASN A 68 -33.21 -17.11 27.98
C ASN A 68 -34.51 -17.80 28.41
N VAL A 69 -35.51 -17.79 27.54
CA VAL A 69 -36.84 -18.44 27.70
C VAL A 69 -36.72 -19.91 28.17
N SER A 70 -35.59 -20.55 27.85
CA SER A 70 -35.22 -21.90 28.28
C SER A 70 -35.20 -22.10 29.80
N LEU A 71 -34.74 -21.15 30.63
CA LEU A 71 -34.62 -21.38 32.08
C LEU A 71 -35.98 -21.35 32.79
N SER A 72 -36.85 -20.39 32.43
CA SER A 72 -38.21 -20.29 32.99
C SER A 72 -39.07 -21.51 32.63
N ASN A 73 -38.85 -22.11 31.47
CA ASN A 73 -39.52 -23.35 31.08
C ASN A 73 -39.01 -24.56 31.88
N LEU A 74 -37.71 -24.62 32.18
CA LEU A 74 -37.13 -25.68 33.02
C LEU A 74 -37.72 -25.70 34.44
N GLU A 75 -38.02 -24.54 35.01
CA GLU A 75 -38.69 -24.44 36.32
C GLU A 75 -40.12 -25.00 36.27
N ARG A 76 -40.88 -24.65 35.23
CA ARG A 76 -42.24 -25.17 35.03
C ARG A 76 -42.24 -26.68 34.80
N TRP A 77 -41.27 -27.18 34.04
CA TRP A 77 -41.12 -28.63 33.80
C TRP A 77 -40.64 -29.37 35.05
N LEU A 78 -39.80 -28.75 35.88
CA LEU A 78 -39.44 -29.30 37.19
C LEU A 78 -40.68 -29.41 38.09
N ASP A 79 -41.51 -28.36 38.17
CA ASP A 79 -42.74 -28.38 38.96
C ASP A 79 -43.74 -29.41 38.41
N GLN A 80 -43.96 -29.47 37.09
CA GLN A 80 -44.80 -30.49 36.46
C GLN A 80 -44.32 -31.90 36.78
N SER A 81 -43.01 -32.16 36.74
CA SER A 81 -42.45 -33.49 37.01
C SER A 81 -42.78 -34.02 38.40
N ARG A 82 -43.13 -33.16 39.37
CA ARG A 82 -43.53 -33.56 40.73
C ARG A 82 -44.92 -34.20 40.79
N TYR A 83 -45.78 -33.86 39.83
CA TYR A 83 -47.18 -34.28 39.80
C TYR A 83 -47.53 -35.17 38.60
N ASP A 84 -46.72 -35.13 37.53
CA ASP A 84 -46.99 -35.78 36.25
C ASP A 84 -45.76 -36.57 35.75
N ALA A 85 -46.01 -37.80 35.29
CA ALA A 85 -45.00 -38.72 34.77
C ALA A 85 -44.68 -38.51 33.27
N SER A 86 -45.34 -37.56 32.59
CA SER A 86 -45.04 -37.20 31.19
C SER A 86 -43.61 -36.67 30.98
N ILE A 87 -42.95 -36.25 32.06
CA ILE A 87 -41.53 -35.86 32.07
C ILE A 87 -40.73 -37.00 32.72
N PRO A 88 -40.13 -37.89 31.91
CA PRO A 88 -39.37 -39.01 32.44
C PRO A 88 -38.08 -38.52 33.13
N VAL A 89 -37.57 -39.31 34.08
CA VAL A 89 -36.32 -39.03 34.80
C VAL A 89 -35.13 -38.84 33.84
N SER A 90 -35.12 -39.55 32.70
CA SER A 90 -34.11 -39.39 31.66
C SER A 90 -34.10 -37.98 31.02
N LYS A 91 -35.26 -37.30 30.97
CA LYS A 91 -35.35 -35.89 30.52
C LYS A 91 -34.85 -34.94 31.60
N LEU A 92 -35.16 -35.17 32.87
CA LEU A 92 -34.59 -34.39 33.99
C LEU A 92 -33.06 -34.50 34.02
N ALA A 93 -32.52 -35.71 33.82
CA ALA A 93 -31.08 -35.93 33.69
C ALA A 93 -30.47 -35.20 32.48
N SER A 94 -31.21 -35.10 31.36
CA SER A 94 -30.79 -34.29 30.22
C SER A 94 -30.73 -32.79 30.56
N PHE A 95 -31.70 -32.27 31.32
CA PHE A 95 -31.69 -30.88 31.78
C PHE A 95 -30.55 -30.60 32.76
N ASN A 96 -30.27 -31.55 33.66
CA ASN A 96 -29.12 -31.47 34.56
C ASN A 96 -27.80 -31.34 33.80
N ARG A 97 -27.60 -32.17 32.76
CA ARG A 97 -26.42 -32.05 31.88
C ARG A 97 -26.36 -30.69 31.18
N GLN A 98 -27.48 -30.17 30.69
CA GLN A 98 -27.54 -28.86 30.04
C GLN A 98 -27.18 -27.71 31.00
N LEU A 99 -27.68 -27.71 32.24
CA LEU A 99 -27.35 -26.66 33.21
C LEU A 99 -25.90 -26.75 33.69
N ARG A 100 -25.36 -27.96 33.88
CA ARG A 100 -23.93 -28.16 34.14
C ARG A 100 -23.08 -27.62 33.00
N ALA A 101 -23.46 -27.90 31.75
CA ALA A 101 -22.78 -27.36 30.57
C ALA A 101 -22.83 -25.82 30.55
N LYS A 102 -23.98 -25.19 30.86
CA LYS A 102 -24.08 -23.72 30.95
C LYS A 102 -23.18 -23.10 32.02
N LEU A 103 -23.06 -23.73 33.20
CA LEU A 103 -22.11 -23.30 34.23
C LEU A 103 -20.66 -23.49 33.75
N HIS A 104 -20.38 -24.56 33.02
CA HIS A 104 -19.06 -24.82 32.46
C HIS A 104 -18.66 -23.82 31.37
N VAL A 105 -19.61 -23.42 30.52
CA VAL A 105 -19.46 -22.34 29.53
C VAL A 105 -19.05 -21.04 30.23
N GLN A 106 -19.72 -20.69 31.33
CA GLN A 106 -19.40 -19.46 32.05
C GLN A 106 -18.03 -19.52 32.74
N SER A 107 -17.61 -20.67 33.26
CA SER A 107 -16.22 -20.87 33.70
C SER A 107 -15.24 -20.61 32.57
N ARG A 108 -15.44 -21.24 31.40
CA ARG A 108 -14.55 -21.10 30.24
C ARG A 108 -14.43 -19.65 29.78
N LYS A 109 -15.54 -18.90 29.75
CA LYS A 109 -15.51 -17.47 29.45
C LYS A 109 -14.71 -16.64 30.45
N LEU A 110 -14.86 -16.93 31.73
CA LEU A 110 -14.09 -16.24 32.79
C LEU A 110 -12.61 -16.64 32.76
N ASP A 111 -12.29 -17.91 32.46
CA ASP A 111 -10.93 -18.40 32.26
C ASP A 111 -10.24 -17.66 31.11
N MET A 112 -10.92 -17.51 29.97
CA MET A 112 -10.42 -16.74 28.83
C MET A 112 -10.25 -15.25 29.17
N ALA A 113 -11.20 -14.65 29.88
CA ALA A 113 -11.11 -13.25 30.32
C ALA A 113 -9.90 -13.03 31.24
N HIS A 114 -9.66 -13.98 32.15
CA HIS A 114 -8.52 -13.97 33.07
C HIS A 114 -7.19 -14.13 32.32
N LEU A 115 -7.10 -15.06 31.36
CA LEU A 115 -5.93 -15.18 30.47
C LEU A 115 -5.67 -13.87 29.71
N TYR A 116 -6.70 -13.28 29.11
CA TYR A 116 -6.59 -12.02 28.37
C TYR A 116 -6.03 -10.88 29.24
N SER A 117 -6.46 -10.83 30.50
CA SER A 117 -5.98 -9.85 31.49
C SER A 117 -4.51 -10.04 31.83
N ARG A 118 -4.05 -11.29 31.94
CA ARG A 118 -2.63 -11.63 32.18
C ARG A 118 -1.76 -11.30 30.98
N LEU A 119 -2.25 -11.54 29.75
CA LEU A 119 -1.56 -11.15 28.51
C LEU A 119 -1.35 -9.63 28.42
N LEU A 120 -2.36 -8.85 28.80
CA LEU A 120 -2.25 -7.39 28.84
C LEU A 120 -1.32 -6.89 29.93
N THR A 121 -1.30 -7.57 31.09
CA THR A 121 -0.39 -7.23 32.19
C THR A 121 1.06 -7.46 31.76
N GLU A 122 1.37 -8.62 31.14
CA GLU A 122 2.69 -8.92 30.58
C GLU A 122 3.16 -7.85 29.58
N TRP A 123 2.24 -7.34 28.76
CA TRP A 123 2.56 -6.27 27.81
C TRP A 123 2.77 -4.91 28.48
N MET A 124 1.99 -4.56 29.51
CA MET A 124 2.11 -3.28 30.21
C MET A 124 3.33 -3.20 31.13
N ASP A 125 3.78 -4.33 31.68
CA ASP A 125 4.91 -4.41 32.60
C ASP A 125 6.27 -4.53 31.88
N GLN A 126 6.29 -4.34 30.55
CA GLN A 126 7.56 -4.28 29.82
C GLN A 126 8.36 -3.05 30.26
N PRO A 127 9.64 -3.21 30.64
CA PRO A 127 10.48 -2.06 30.95
C PRO A 127 10.53 -1.15 29.72
N LEU A 128 10.30 0.15 29.93
CA LEU A 128 10.64 1.16 28.94
C LEU A 128 12.13 1.00 28.68
N VAL A 129 12.48 0.42 27.54
CA VAL A 129 13.87 0.41 27.08
C VAL A 129 14.17 1.85 26.67
N ASP A 130 14.57 2.66 27.64
CA ASP A 130 15.44 3.78 27.34
C ASP A 130 16.68 3.19 26.66
N PRO A 131 17.19 3.79 25.56
CA PRO A 131 18.49 3.41 25.03
C PRO A 131 19.54 3.78 26.08
N LEU A 132 19.77 2.88 27.03
CA LEU A 132 20.78 3.04 28.05
C LEU A 132 22.16 2.89 27.38
N PRO A 133 23.13 3.74 27.73
CA PRO A 133 24.52 3.51 27.35
C PRO A 133 24.96 2.19 27.98
N ALA A 134 25.40 1.25 27.16
CA ALA A 134 25.88 -0.05 27.61
C ALA A 134 26.99 0.14 28.65
N THR A 135 26.70 -0.16 29.92
CA THR A 135 27.73 -0.41 30.91
C THR A 135 28.36 -1.77 30.61
N ALA A 136 29.69 -1.81 30.62
CA ALA A 136 30.53 -2.82 30.00
C ALA A 136 30.51 -4.25 30.59
N ASP A 137 29.49 -4.65 31.37
CA ASP A 137 29.58 -5.85 32.22
C ASP A 137 28.54 -6.97 31.99
N ASP A 138 27.63 -6.89 31.00
CA ASP A 138 26.80 -8.04 30.62
C ASP A 138 27.19 -8.57 29.22
N ALA A 139 28.09 -9.53 29.23
CA ALA A 139 28.63 -10.20 28.05
C ALA A 139 27.73 -11.35 27.58
N ASP A 140 26.83 -11.05 26.65
CA ASP A 140 26.29 -12.03 25.70
C ASP A 140 26.90 -11.76 24.32
N SER A 141 27.86 -12.61 23.93
CA SER A 141 28.80 -12.40 22.81
C SER A 141 28.12 -12.15 21.45
N ASP A 142 26.95 -12.73 21.20
CA ASP A 142 26.22 -12.57 19.94
C ASP A 142 25.39 -11.28 19.88
N SER A 143 24.95 -10.75 21.03
CA SER A 143 24.21 -9.48 21.11
C SER A 143 25.13 -8.29 20.92
N PHE A 144 26.33 -8.37 21.51
CA PHE A 144 27.35 -7.31 21.41
C PHE A 144 27.83 -7.11 19.96
N GLU A 145 28.13 -8.18 19.22
CA GLU A 145 28.55 -8.08 17.81
C GLU A 145 27.47 -7.46 16.90
N VAL A 146 26.19 -7.72 17.15
CA VAL A 146 25.08 -7.18 16.35
C VAL A 146 24.89 -5.69 16.63
N VAL A 147 24.99 -5.27 17.90
CA VAL A 147 24.91 -3.86 18.30
C VAL A 147 26.11 -3.07 17.77
N GLU A 148 27.32 -3.64 17.83
CA GLU A 148 28.54 -3.00 17.35
C GLU A 148 28.54 -2.86 15.82
N ARG A 149 28.08 -3.88 15.07
CA ARG A 149 27.87 -3.78 13.62
C ARG A 149 26.80 -2.77 13.25
N GLN A 150 25.72 -2.64 14.03
CA GLN A 150 24.70 -1.62 13.82
C GLN A 150 25.26 -0.21 14.05
N ARG A 151 26.04 0.00 15.12
CA ARG A 151 26.72 1.27 15.39
C ARG A 151 27.69 1.64 14.27
N GLN A 152 28.50 0.70 13.81
CA GLN A 152 29.43 0.92 12.70
C GLN A 152 28.69 1.34 11.43
N ARG A 153 27.60 0.65 11.08
CA ARG A 153 26.79 1.00 9.89
C ARG A 153 26.07 2.34 10.00
N LEU A 154 25.62 2.69 11.20
CA LEU A 154 25.05 4.01 11.48
C LEU A 154 26.11 5.11 11.28
N SER A 155 27.34 4.87 11.77
CA SER A 155 28.48 5.76 11.51
C SER A 155 28.73 5.89 10.00
N GLU A 156 28.84 4.77 9.27
CA GLU A 156 29.07 4.78 7.82
C GLU A 156 27.96 5.52 7.05
N LEU A 157 26.68 5.36 7.46
CA LEU A 157 25.56 6.08 6.87
C LEU A 157 25.69 7.59 7.07
N VAL A 158 26.04 8.00 8.28
CA VAL A 158 26.20 9.39 8.68
C VAL A 158 27.42 10.01 8.00
N ASP A 159 28.55 9.29 7.93
CA ASP A 159 29.77 9.72 7.23
C ASP A 159 29.50 9.92 5.75
N LYS A 160 28.75 8.98 5.14
CA LYS A 160 28.32 9.11 3.74
C LYS A 160 27.39 10.31 3.55
N PHE A 161 26.40 10.49 4.42
CA PHE A 161 25.52 11.67 4.38
C PHE A 161 26.32 12.96 4.47
N GLU A 162 27.26 13.04 5.41
CA GLU A 162 28.14 14.19 5.62
C GLU A 162 29.00 14.50 4.39
N SER A 163 29.62 13.48 3.79
CA SER A 163 30.44 13.64 2.58
C SER A 163 29.65 14.19 1.38
N VAL A 164 28.35 13.90 1.33
CA VAL A 164 27.47 14.43 0.29
C VAL A 164 27.03 15.84 0.67
N VAL A 165 26.34 16.02 1.78
CA VAL A 165 25.48 17.19 2.04
C VAL A 165 26.25 18.52 2.19
N PHE A 166 27.52 18.52 2.65
CA PHE A 166 28.30 19.75 2.81
C PHE A 166 29.25 20.08 1.66
N GLU A 167 29.41 19.18 0.71
CA GLU A 167 30.15 19.45 -0.51
C GLU A 167 29.17 19.98 -1.59
N PRO A 168 29.46 21.11 -2.24
CA PRO A 168 28.60 21.60 -3.31
C PRO A 168 28.65 20.68 -4.55
N LEU A 169 27.54 20.60 -5.27
CA LEU A 169 27.47 19.99 -6.60
C LEU A 169 26.88 21.01 -7.56
N ASP A 170 27.73 21.82 -8.16
CA ASP A 170 27.28 22.85 -9.09
C ASP A 170 27.07 22.26 -10.49
N THR A 171 25.91 22.57 -11.06
CA THR A 171 25.53 22.21 -12.41
C THR A 171 25.53 23.45 -13.30
N ASP A 172 25.84 23.24 -14.58
CA ASP A 172 25.83 24.32 -15.57
C ASP A 172 24.39 24.66 -15.96
N GLU A 173 23.90 25.78 -15.44
CA GLU A 173 22.58 26.31 -15.73
C GLU A 173 22.34 26.51 -17.24
N ALA A 174 23.35 26.98 -17.99
CA ALA A 174 23.21 27.18 -19.43
C ALA A 174 23.06 25.83 -20.15
N ALA A 175 23.76 24.79 -19.68
CA ALA A 175 23.60 23.43 -20.20
C ALA A 175 22.22 22.85 -19.87
N VAL A 176 21.71 23.07 -18.65
CA VAL A 176 20.34 22.69 -18.25
C VAL A 176 19.32 23.38 -19.14
N GLN A 177 19.41 24.69 -19.31
CA GLN A 177 18.49 25.45 -20.16
C GLN A 177 18.57 25.00 -21.62
N ALA A 178 19.78 24.82 -22.18
CA ALA A 178 19.96 24.36 -23.54
C ALA A 178 19.38 22.95 -23.77
N PHE A 179 19.50 22.06 -22.77
CA PHE A 179 18.86 20.74 -22.82
C PHE A 179 17.34 20.86 -22.86
N LEU A 180 16.75 21.71 -22.00
CA LEU A 180 15.30 21.88 -21.91
C LEU A 180 14.71 22.58 -23.15
N ASP A 181 15.37 23.61 -23.68
CA ASP A 181 14.94 24.32 -24.89
C ASP A 181 14.91 23.38 -26.11
N ARG A 182 15.81 22.39 -26.17
CA ARG A 182 15.85 21.37 -27.23
C ARG A 182 14.58 20.50 -27.27
N LEU A 183 13.91 20.31 -26.14
CA LEU A 183 12.70 19.48 -26.05
C LEU A 183 11.50 20.14 -26.75
N LEU A 184 11.55 21.46 -26.95
CA LEU A 184 10.45 22.30 -27.43
C LEU A 184 10.89 23.13 -28.66
N PRO A 185 11.25 22.47 -29.78
CA PRO A 185 11.82 23.14 -30.95
C PRO A 185 10.80 23.95 -31.76
N ASP A 186 9.51 23.61 -31.69
CA ASP A 186 8.44 24.21 -32.48
C ASP A 186 7.75 25.39 -31.78
N GLU A 187 7.22 26.32 -32.58
CA GLU A 187 6.55 27.54 -32.11
C GLU A 187 5.30 27.25 -31.25
N GLU A 188 4.58 26.16 -31.53
CA GLU A 188 3.42 25.72 -30.73
C GLU A 188 3.88 25.35 -29.31
N SER A 189 4.90 24.48 -29.19
CA SER A 189 5.47 24.07 -27.90
C SER A 189 6.10 25.23 -27.13
N ARG A 190 6.74 26.19 -27.82
CA ARG A 190 7.29 27.40 -27.19
C ARG A 190 6.21 28.31 -26.63
N ARG A 191 5.09 28.47 -27.35
CA ARG A 191 3.94 29.24 -26.85
C ARG A 191 3.33 28.59 -25.60
N GLU A 192 3.23 27.26 -25.56
CA GLU A 192 2.74 26.57 -24.37
C GLU A 192 3.73 26.66 -23.19
N LEU A 193 5.05 26.73 -23.44
CA LEU A 193 6.04 26.99 -22.40
C LEU A 193 5.89 28.40 -21.83
N GLU A 194 5.67 29.39 -22.68
CA GLU A 194 5.46 30.77 -22.23
C GLU A 194 4.16 30.89 -21.41
N TRP A 195 3.10 30.19 -21.82
CA TRP A 195 1.90 30.06 -21.01
C TRP A 195 2.19 29.43 -19.64
N LEU A 196 2.98 28.36 -19.58
CA LEU A 196 3.36 27.71 -18.31
C LEU A 196 4.13 28.68 -17.41
N ARG A 197 5.10 29.41 -17.96
CA ARG A 197 5.90 30.42 -17.25
C ARG A 197 5.02 31.51 -16.66
N GLN A 198 4.14 32.09 -17.47
CA GLN A 198 3.21 33.12 -17.02
C GLN A 198 2.28 32.59 -15.94
N LYS A 199 1.74 31.37 -16.12
CA LYS A 199 0.83 30.73 -15.16
C LYS A 199 1.49 30.50 -13.80
N ILE A 200 2.71 29.97 -13.77
CA ILE A 200 3.47 29.74 -12.54
C ILE A 200 3.86 31.07 -11.90
N SER A 201 4.33 32.04 -12.69
CA SER A 201 4.67 33.38 -12.19
C SER A 201 3.47 34.03 -11.49
N ASP A 202 2.32 34.09 -12.16
CA ASP A 202 1.11 34.76 -11.63
C ASP A 202 0.55 34.06 -10.39
N ASP A 203 0.41 32.73 -10.42
CA ASP A 203 -0.15 31.97 -9.30
C ASP A 203 0.78 31.99 -8.09
N SER A 204 2.11 31.88 -8.29
CA SER A 204 3.09 31.90 -7.20
C SER A 204 3.27 33.30 -6.61
N ALA A 205 3.21 34.36 -7.42
CA ALA A 205 3.20 35.74 -6.95
C ALA A 205 1.94 36.04 -6.13
N ARG A 206 0.76 35.59 -6.60
CA ARG A 206 -0.49 35.72 -5.85
C ARG A 206 -0.39 35.05 -4.49
N PHE A 207 0.13 33.81 -4.42
CA PHE A 207 0.30 33.09 -3.16
C PHE A 207 1.22 33.84 -2.19
N MET A 208 2.38 34.33 -2.66
CA MET A 208 3.30 35.10 -1.82
C MET A 208 2.68 36.41 -1.29
N SER A 209 1.71 36.98 -2.01
CA SER A 209 0.99 38.20 -1.60
C SER A 209 -0.21 37.97 -0.68
N GLU A 210 -0.53 36.73 -0.31
CA GLU A 210 -1.66 36.43 0.58
C GLU A 210 -1.41 36.98 1.99
N ALA A 211 -2.39 37.71 2.54
CA ALA A 211 -2.25 38.39 3.83
C ALA A 211 -2.26 37.43 5.04
N ALA A 212 -3.08 36.37 4.98
CA ALA A 212 -3.25 35.42 6.07
C ALA A 212 -3.55 34.00 5.54
N PRO A 213 -2.57 33.34 4.89
CA PRO A 213 -2.81 32.00 4.33
C PRO A 213 -2.98 30.93 5.42
N PHE A 214 -2.44 31.14 6.62
CA PHE A 214 -2.64 30.23 7.76
C PHE A 214 -3.94 30.58 8.49
N ASN A 215 -4.84 29.62 8.57
CA ASN A 215 -6.11 29.67 9.29
C ASN A 215 -6.42 28.31 9.91
N GLU A 216 -7.46 28.23 10.73
CA GLU A 216 -7.83 27.01 11.46
C GLU A 216 -8.00 25.78 10.55
N TYR A 217 -8.61 25.96 9.36
CA TYR A 217 -8.82 24.89 8.40
C TYR A 217 -7.50 24.39 7.78
N SER A 218 -6.67 25.31 7.30
CA SER A 218 -5.37 24.99 6.70
C SER A 218 -4.41 24.34 7.70
N LEU A 219 -4.40 24.82 8.96
CA LEU A 219 -3.62 24.22 10.05
C LEU A 219 -4.12 22.83 10.40
N THR A 220 -5.43 22.66 10.55
CA THR A 220 -6.02 21.35 10.83
C THR A 220 -5.66 20.34 9.74
N SER A 221 -5.75 20.75 8.47
CA SER A 221 -5.41 19.89 7.33
C SER A 221 -3.91 19.58 7.28
N CYS A 222 -3.05 20.58 7.48
CA CYS A 222 -1.59 20.41 7.50
C CYS A 222 -1.12 19.53 8.66
N ILE A 223 -1.62 19.77 9.88
CA ILE A 223 -1.25 18.99 11.07
C ILE A 223 -1.72 17.53 10.91
N ARG A 224 -2.95 17.32 10.44
CA ARG A 224 -3.44 15.97 10.15
C ARG A 224 -2.60 15.27 9.07
N GLY A 225 -2.15 16.01 8.05
CA GLY A 225 -1.23 15.50 7.05
C GLY A 225 0.15 15.14 7.62
N LEU A 226 0.71 15.97 8.50
CA LEU A 226 1.98 15.66 9.18
C LEU A 226 1.87 14.43 10.09
N LEU A 227 0.72 14.23 10.73
CA LEU A 227 0.46 13.05 11.57
C LEU A 227 0.30 11.75 10.78
N THR A 228 0.08 11.81 9.46
CA THR A 228 0.08 10.60 8.62
C THR A 228 1.48 10.20 8.16
N GLU A 229 2.43 11.13 8.19
CA GLU A 229 3.83 10.96 7.79
C GLU A 229 4.64 10.29 8.94
N ASP A 230 5.51 9.34 8.61
CA ASP A 230 6.19 8.45 9.57
C ASP A 230 7.44 9.05 10.25
N ILE A 231 7.44 10.37 10.38
CA ILE A 231 8.68 11.15 10.42
C ILE A 231 8.85 11.89 11.75
N LEU A 232 7.72 12.03 12.44
CA LEU A 232 7.60 12.69 13.71
C LEU A 232 7.99 11.74 14.85
N SER A 233 8.81 12.23 15.77
CA SER A 233 8.97 11.58 17.07
C SER A 233 7.63 11.51 17.81
N ASP A 234 7.45 10.50 18.66
CA ASP A 234 6.28 10.35 19.55
C ASP A 234 5.94 11.64 20.34
N GLU A 235 6.96 12.40 20.74
CA GLU A 235 6.81 13.70 21.39
C GLU A 235 6.09 14.72 20.50
N LYS A 236 6.66 15.00 19.33
CA LYS A 236 6.08 15.90 18.32
C LYS A 236 4.68 15.47 17.87
N GLN A 237 4.44 14.17 17.67
CA GLN A 237 3.10 13.67 17.31
C GLN A 237 2.05 14.05 18.35
N ALA A 238 2.37 13.95 19.64
CA ALA A 238 1.42 14.30 20.67
C ALA A 238 1.19 15.79 20.80
N ILE A 239 2.24 16.61 20.65
CA ILE A 239 2.07 18.07 20.62
C ILE A 239 1.14 18.49 19.47
N LEU A 240 1.30 17.86 18.30
CA LEU A 240 0.40 18.08 17.17
C LEU A 240 -1.04 17.62 17.45
N HIS A 241 -1.23 16.52 18.18
CA HIS A 241 -2.56 16.10 18.62
C HIS A 241 -3.18 17.11 19.60
N ASP A 242 -2.42 17.61 20.56
CA ASP A 242 -2.87 18.61 21.52
C ASP A 242 -3.26 19.93 20.80
N PHE A 243 -2.53 20.31 19.75
CA PHE A 243 -2.90 21.46 18.89
C PHE A 243 -4.22 21.25 18.17
N LEU A 244 -4.53 20.03 17.73
CA LEU A 244 -5.81 19.74 17.06
C LEU A 244 -7.02 19.84 18.00
N GLU A 245 -6.83 19.63 19.31
CA GLU A 245 -7.89 19.68 20.32
C GLU A 245 -8.17 21.11 20.84
N SER A 246 -7.27 22.07 20.61
CA SER A 246 -7.38 23.44 21.15
C SER A 246 -7.55 24.50 20.06
N ASP A 247 -8.75 25.08 19.97
CA ASP A 247 -9.06 26.16 19.02
C ASP A 247 -8.24 27.43 19.28
N ILE A 248 -7.98 27.74 20.55
CA ILE A 248 -7.15 28.87 20.95
C ILE A 248 -5.71 28.67 20.47
N ALA A 249 -5.15 27.47 20.65
CA ALA A 249 -3.79 27.17 20.19
C ALA A 249 -3.67 27.29 18.66
N LYS A 250 -4.66 26.78 17.91
CA LYS A 250 -4.68 26.93 16.43
C LYS A 250 -4.72 28.40 16.01
N SER A 251 -5.49 29.26 16.69
CA SER A 251 -5.54 30.69 16.38
C SER A 251 -4.19 31.38 16.60
N GLU A 252 -3.57 31.17 17.76
CA GLU A 252 -2.26 31.76 18.09
C GLU A 252 -1.16 31.27 17.13
N ILE A 253 -1.17 29.97 16.81
CA ILE A 253 -0.24 29.41 15.82
C ILE A 253 -0.46 30.05 14.44
N ALA A 254 -1.72 30.22 14.01
CA ALA A 254 -2.02 30.87 12.73
C ALA A 254 -1.47 32.30 12.69
N ASP A 255 -1.65 33.07 13.75
CA ASP A 255 -1.17 34.46 13.84
C ASP A 255 0.36 34.53 13.77
N VAL A 256 1.07 33.66 14.50
CA VAL A 256 2.54 33.58 14.45
C VAL A 256 3.03 33.18 13.05
N LEU A 257 2.40 32.19 12.42
CA LEU A 257 2.81 31.73 11.09
C LEU A 257 2.49 32.76 10.00
N ASN A 258 1.36 33.48 10.09
CA ASN A 258 1.03 34.58 9.20
C ASN A 258 1.99 35.77 9.37
N MET A 259 2.40 36.09 10.60
CA MET A 259 3.44 37.09 10.84
C MET A 259 4.74 36.69 10.15
N ARG A 260 5.18 35.43 10.30
CA ARG A 260 6.37 34.90 9.59
C ARG A 260 6.20 34.91 8.07
N PHE A 261 5.00 34.62 7.56
CA PHE A 261 4.70 34.64 6.12
C PHE A 261 4.73 36.06 5.55
N SER A 262 4.24 37.06 6.28
CA SER A 262 4.24 38.45 5.83
C SER A 262 5.65 39.01 5.62
N ASP A 263 6.65 38.44 6.31
CA ASP A 263 8.07 38.78 6.17
C ASP A 263 8.90 37.64 5.57
N LEU A 264 8.30 36.85 4.66
CA LEU A 264 8.94 35.69 4.02
C LEU A 264 10.28 36.03 3.34
N LYS A 265 10.43 37.27 2.85
CA LYS A 265 11.66 37.76 2.23
C LYS A 265 12.83 37.83 3.20
N GLN A 266 12.57 38.08 4.48
CA GLN A 266 13.60 38.12 5.53
C GLN A 266 13.70 36.80 6.31
N TRP A 267 12.79 35.85 6.06
CA TRP A 267 12.80 34.55 6.71
C TRP A 267 14.18 33.88 6.68
N HIS A 268 14.57 33.27 7.80
CA HIS A 268 15.76 32.45 7.97
C HIS A 268 15.44 31.32 8.94
N TRP A 269 16.29 30.28 8.98
CA TRP A 269 16.17 29.22 9.98
C TRP A 269 16.33 29.79 11.38
N ASP A 270 15.35 29.52 12.26
CA ASP A 270 15.42 29.83 13.69
C ASP A 270 16.05 28.65 14.45
N ALA A 271 17.31 28.35 14.10
CA ALA A 271 18.02 27.16 14.59
C ALA A 271 18.95 27.45 15.78
N GLY A 272 19.04 28.70 16.23
CA GLY A 272 19.99 29.13 17.25
C GLY A 272 21.46 28.90 16.89
N ASN A 273 22.35 29.05 17.88
CA ASN A 273 23.79 28.85 17.71
C ASN A 273 24.20 27.37 17.61
N GLU A 274 23.30 26.46 18.01
CA GLU A 274 23.54 25.01 17.95
C GLU A 274 23.15 24.42 16.60
N GLY A 275 22.38 25.13 15.77
CA GLY A 275 21.85 24.63 14.50
C GLY A 275 20.78 23.55 14.65
N ILE A 276 20.32 23.03 13.51
CA ILE A 276 19.29 21.99 13.47
C ILE A 276 19.94 20.66 13.74
N ARG A 277 19.55 20.02 14.84
CA ARG A 277 20.05 18.70 15.21
C ARG A 277 19.69 17.66 14.15
N VAL A 278 20.66 16.87 13.73
CA VAL A 278 20.50 15.80 12.75
C VAL A 278 20.77 14.45 13.39
N MET A 279 19.84 13.52 13.26
CA MET A 279 19.92 12.18 13.86
C MET A 279 19.49 11.10 12.85
N PRO A 280 20.20 9.97 12.75
CA PRO A 280 19.67 8.81 12.07
C PRO A 280 18.45 8.28 12.82
N ARG A 281 17.32 8.16 12.13
CA ARG A 281 16.11 7.49 12.65
C ARG A 281 15.82 6.27 11.81
N ARG A 282 15.24 5.27 12.46
CA ARG A 282 14.79 4.05 11.80
C ARG A 282 13.36 4.24 11.29
N GLY A 283 13.14 4.02 10.00
CA GLY A 283 11.81 3.93 9.43
C GLY A 283 11.12 2.62 9.80
N LEU A 284 9.83 2.50 9.51
CA LEU A 284 9.08 1.26 9.75
C LEU A 284 9.61 0.07 8.98
N ASN A 285 10.17 0.25 7.77
CA ASN A 285 10.80 -0.84 7.04
C ASN A 285 12.13 -1.30 7.67
N GLY A 286 12.61 -0.63 8.72
CA GLY A 286 13.85 -0.96 9.41
C GLY A 286 15.10 -0.34 8.80
N LYS A 287 15.00 0.38 7.68
CA LYS A 287 16.11 1.16 7.11
C LYS A 287 16.32 2.43 7.94
N TYR A 288 17.59 2.80 8.10
CA TYR A 288 17.96 4.06 8.74
C TYR A 288 18.02 5.17 7.70
N ARG A 289 17.47 6.33 8.07
CA ARG A 289 17.54 7.57 7.31
C ARG A 289 18.03 8.70 8.21
N VAL A 290 18.77 9.64 7.65
CA VAL A 290 19.32 10.78 8.41
C VAL A 290 18.30 11.92 8.39
N TRP A 291 17.83 12.31 9.57
CA TRP A 291 16.73 13.28 9.75
C TRP A 291 17.17 14.55 10.43
N ALA A 292 16.67 15.69 9.93
CA ALA A 292 16.74 16.98 10.61
C ALA A 292 15.58 17.13 11.60
N ASP A 293 15.89 17.43 12.85
CA ASP A 293 14.91 17.51 13.94
C ASP A 293 14.33 18.93 14.06
N ASP A 294 13.59 19.36 13.03
CA ASP A 294 13.05 20.72 12.90
C ASP A 294 12.04 21.10 13.99
N ASP A 295 12.03 22.36 14.44
CA ASP A 295 10.97 22.88 15.32
C ASP A 295 9.55 22.66 14.73
N ILE A 296 8.55 22.43 15.59
CA ILE A 296 7.19 22.08 15.15
C ILE A 296 6.55 23.21 14.33
N LEU A 297 6.71 24.47 14.75
CA LEU A 297 6.13 25.60 14.03
C LEU A 297 6.83 25.79 12.68
N GLN A 298 8.15 25.63 12.67
CA GLN A 298 8.96 25.67 11.44
C GLN A 298 8.54 24.58 10.45
N MET A 299 8.32 23.36 10.95
CA MET A 299 7.84 22.22 10.16
C MET A 299 6.45 22.47 9.57
N ILE A 300 5.48 22.94 10.36
CA ILE A 300 4.13 23.30 9.86
C ILE A 300 4.25 24.38 8.77
N PHE A 301 5.09 25.40 8.99
CA PHE A 301 5.29 26.51 8.07
C PHE A 301 5.80 26.05 6.70
N VAL A 302 6.91 25.30 6.66
CA VAL A 302 7.50 24.84 5.39
C VAL A 302 6.66 23.77 4.72
N GLN A 303 6.00 22.91 5.50
CA GLN A 303 5.10 21.89 4.98
C GLN A 303 3.93 22.53 4.25
N TYR A 304 3.27 23.52 4.87
CA TYR A 304 2.14 24.20 4.26
C TYR A 304 2.54 24.94 2.97
N ILE A 305 3.66 25.68 3.00
CA ILE A 305 4.20 26.35 1.81
C ILE A 305 4.47 25.32 0.70
N GLY A 306 5.14 24.22 1.02
CA GLY A 306 5.41 23.14 0.08
C GLY A 306 4.12 22.56 -0.54
N ILE A 307 3.09 22.28 0.27
CA ILE A 307 1.79 21.78 -0.22
C ILE A 307 1.14 22.79 -1.17
N ARG A 308 1.12 24.08 -0.83
CA ARG A 308 0.53 25.13 -1.69
C ARG A 308 1.25 25.24 -3.03
N LEU A 309 2.58 25.13 -3.03
CA LEU A 309 3.40 25.11 -4.25
C LEU A 309 3.21 23.83 -5.07
N CYS A 310 2.99 22.68 -4.44
CA CYS A 310 2.59 21.46 -5.15
C CYS A 310 1.21 21.62 -5.83
N ASN A 311 0.24 22.18 -5.12
CA ASN A 311 -1.13 22.38 -5.59
C ASN A 311 -1.21 23.32 -6.81
N LEU A 312 -0.31 24.31 -6.91
CA LEU A 312 -0.21 25.16 -8.11
C LEU A 312 0.57 24.46 -9.24
N LEU A 313 1.64 23.75 -8.91
CA LEU A 313 2.55 23.17 -9.91
C LEU A 313 1.92 21.99 -10.65
N LYS A 314 1.33 21.03 -9.91
CA LYS A 314 0.79 19.78 -10.48
C LYS A 314 -0.23 20.01 -11.61
N PRO A 315 -1.29 20.84 -11.45
CA PRO A 315 -2.25 21.09 -12.53
C PRO A 315 -1.62 21.85 -13.70
N ALA A 316 -0.70 22.78 -13.44
CA ALA A 316 -0.02 23.54 -14.49
C ALA A 316 0.85 22.62 -15.38
N LEU A 317 1.65 21.74 -14.76
CA LEU A 317 2.46 20.75 -15.49
C LEU A 317 1.59 19.71 -16.22
N LYS A 318 0.48 19.25 -15.61
CA LYS A 318 -0.46 18.33 -16.27
C LYS A 318 -1.04 18.96 -17.54
N ALA A 319 -1.53 20.18 -17.46
CA ALA A 319 -2.08 20.90 -18.61
C ALA A 319 -1.02 21.18 -19.69
N PHE A 320 0.19 21.61 -19.30
CA PHE A 320 1.30 21.82 -20.23
C PHE A 320 1.66 20.53 -20.99
N THR A 321 1.84 19.43 -20.26
CA THR A 321 2.20 18.14 -20.85
C THR A 321 1.13 17.62 -21.79
N GLN A 322 -0.15 17.75 -21.41
CA GLN A 322 -1.27 17.35 -22.27
C GLN A 322 -1.28 18.12 -23.59
N ARG A 323 -0.89 19.40 -23.60
CA ARG A 323 -0.84 20.20 -24.84
C ARG A 323 0.36 19.84 -25.71
N VAL A 324 1.55 19.75 -25.12
CA VAL A 324 2.81 19.50 -25.85
C VAL A 324 2.97 18.04 -26.30
N CYS A 325 2.46 17.07 -25.52
CA CYS A 325 2.63 15.64 -25.78
C CYS A 325 1.41 14.96 -26.41
N SER A 326 0.29 15.68 -26.65
CA SER A 326 -0.97 15.15 -27.20
C SER A 326 -0.80 14.32 -28.49
N LYS A 327 0.17 14.69 -29.34
CA LYS A 327 0.47 14.01 -30.62
C LYS A 327 1.44 12.83 -30.47
N SER A 328 2.31 12.83 -29.44
CA SER A 328 3.38 11.82 -29.24
C SER A 328 2.86 10.53 -28.60
N LEU A 329 1.82 10.63 -27.77
CA LEU A 329 1.26 9.50 -27.01
C LEU A 329 0.48 8.49 -27.86
N GLN A 330 0.21 8.79 -29.14
CA GLN A 330 -0.40 7.85 -30.08
C GLN A 330 0.63 6.91 -30.74
N GLY A 331 1.94 7.16 -30.52
CA GLY A 331 3.04 6.43 -31.13
C GLY A 331 3.05 6.46 -32.68
N PRO A 332 4.09 5.90 -33.32
CA PRO A 332 4.14 5.66 -34.76
C PRO A 332 3.12 4.59 -35.23
N ALA A 333 2.31 4.06 -34.32
CA ALA A 333 1.19 3.17 -34.61
C ALA A 333 -0.14 3.92 -34.85
N ALA A 334 -0.13 5.26 -34.81
CA ALA A 334 -1.30 6.03 -35.21
C ALA A 334 -1.62 5.76 -36.70
N PRO A 335 -2.88 5.45 -37.05
CA PRO A 335 -3.24 5.24 -38.44
C PRO A 335 -3.00 6.52 -39.25
N THR A 336 -2.39 6.39 -40.43
CA THR A 336 -2.25 7.49 -41.38
C THR A 336 -3.62 7.89 -41.97
N SER A 337 -3.71 8.99 -42.71
CA SER A 337 -4.93 9.30 -43.48
C SER A 337 -5.26 8.18 -44.46
N THR A 338 -4.24 7.66 -45.16
CA THR A 338 -4.35 6.50 -46.04
C THR A 338 -4.89 5.26 -45.32
N ASP A 339 -4.39 4.94 -44.12
CA ASP A 339 -4.89 3.81 -43.33
C ASP A 339 -6.36 4.00 -42.88
N ARG A 340 -6.78 5.25 -42.61
CA ARG A 340 -8.19 5.58 -42.30
C ARG A 340 -9.06 5.34 -43.53
N ASP A 341 -8.65 5.84 -44.68
CA ASP A 341 -9.39 5.76 -45.94
C ASP A 341 -9.56 4.32 -46.41
N ARG A 342 -8.46 3.55 -46.39
CA ARG A 342 -8.46 2.11 -46.71
C ARG A 342 -9.43 1.34 -45.81
N ARG A 343 -9.33 1.53 -44.50
CA ARG A 343 -10.19 0.84 -43.54
C ARG A 343 -11.66 1.22 -43.71
N LEU A 344 -11.94 2.51 -43.95
CA LEU A 344 -13.30 3.00 -44.20
C LEU A 344 -13.89 2.42 -45.50
N PHE A 345 -13.09 2.28 -46.54
CA PHE A 345 -13.51 1.62 -47.79
C PHE A 345 -13.91 0.14 -47.57
N TYR A 346 -13.06 -0.64 -46.91
CA TYR A 346 -13.32 -2.07 -46.68
C TYR A 346 -14.48 -2.30 -45.70
N LEU A 347 -14.54 -1.55 -44.59
CA LEU A 347 -15.50 -1.79 -43.51
C LEU A 347 -16.78 -0.95 -43.62
N TYR A 348 -16.82 0.06 -44.50
CA TYR A 348 -17.92 1.03 -44.70
C TYR A 348 -18.23 1.93 -43.50
N HIS A 349 -17.96 1.48 -42.27
CA HIS A 349 -18.02 2.25 -41.04
C HIS A 349 -16.66 2.13 -40.32
N SER A 350 -15.95 3.26 -40.19
CA SER A 350 -14.71 3.35 -39.41
C SER A 350 -14.79 4.55 -38.48
N VAL A 351 -15.65 4.47 -37.46
CA VAL A 351 -15.65 5.46 -36.37
C VAL A 351 -14.54 5.05 -35.41
N ALA A 352 -13.60 5.96 -35.13
CA ALA A 352 -12.65 5.76 -34.05
C ALA A 352 -13.42 5.60 -32.73
N THR A 353 -13.18 4.54 -31.98
CA THR A 353 -13.83 4.37 -30.68
C THR A 353 -13.24 5.39 -29.71
N ALA A 354 -14.10 6.15 -29.01
CA ALA A 354 -13.64 7.07 -27.97
C ALA A 354 -12.94 6.31 -26.82
N ASP A 355 -13.29 5.04 -26.63
CA ASP A 355 -12.73 4.13 -25.63
C ASP A 355 -11.76 3.15 -26.32
N SER A 356 -10.46 3.31 -26.05
CA SER A 356 -9.36 2.53 -26.62
C SER A 356 -8.28 2.30 -25.56
N ILE A 357 -7.34 1.37 -25.78
CA ILE A 357 -6.21 1.20 -24.86
C ILE A 357 -5.39 2.47 -24.79
N ASP A 358 -5.11 3.12 -25.91
CA ASP A 358 -4.29 4.33 -25.92
C ASP A 358 -4.94 5.49 -25.14
N SER A 359 -6.27 5.70 -25.32
CA SER A 359 -6.97 6.73 -24.54
C SER A 359 -7.02 6.39 -23.05
N ARG A 360 -7.22 5.12 -22.70
CA ARG A 360 -7.19 4.64 -21.32
C ARG A 360 -5.80 4.75 -20.69
N ARG A 361 -4.75 4.32 -21.39
CA ARG A 361 -3.34 4.38 -20.97
C ARG A 361 -2.96 5.82 -20.63
N ASN A 362 -3.33 6.78 -21.47
CA ASN A 362 -3.11 8.20 -21.19
C ASN A 362 -3.89 8.70 -19.98
N SER A 363 -5.18 8.41 -19.89
CA SER A 363 -5.99 8.83 -18.73
C SER A 363 -5.42 8.25 -17.44
N ASP A 364 -5.21 6.93 -17.40
CA ASP A 364 -4.69 6.22 -16.25
C ASP A 364 -3.28 6.71 -15.85
N TYR A 365 -2.42 7.00 -16.82
CA TYR A 365 -1.12 7.61 -16.57
C TYR A 365 -1.26 8.96 -15.86
N PHE A 366 -2.04 9.88 -16.42
CA PHE A 366 -2.22 11.23 -15.89
C PHE A 366 -2.99 11.29 -14.56
N ASP A 367 -3.80 10.28 -14.26
CA ASP A 367 -4.64 10.25 -13.07
C ASP A 367 -3.98 9.48 -11.92
N LYS A 368 -3.13 8.49 -12.21
CA LYS A 368 -2.52 7.61 -11.21
C LYS A 368 -1.01 7.81 -11.03
N PHE A 369 -0.26 7.98 -12.12
CA PHE A 369 1.21 7.93 -12.08
C PHE A 369 1.87 9.31 -12.23
N PHE A 370 1.30 10.18 -13.07
CA PHE A 370 1.87 11.49 -13.37
C PHE A 370 1.95 12.37 -12.12
N LEU A 371 3.20 12.70 -11.72
CA LEU A 371 3.49 13.49 -10.52
C LEU A 371 2.72 12.97 -9.29
N SER A 372 2.66 11.64 -9.15
CA SER A 372 1.86 10.95 -8.13
C SER A 372 2.19 11.39 -6.70
N GLN A 373 3.44 11.80 -6.45
CA GLN A 373 3.91 12.31 -5.16
C GLN A 373 3.42 13.73 -4.83
N LEU A 374 3.12 14.55 -5.82
CA LEU A 374 2.72 15.94 -5.56
C LEU A 374 1.29 15.97 -4.98
N PRO A 375 1.05 16.53 -3.78
CA PRO A 375 -0.31 16.77 -3.28
C PRO A 375 -1.08 17.62 -4.29
N ALA A 376 -2.30 17.20 -4.59
CA ALA A 376 -3.19 17.88 -5.54
C ALA A 376 -4.06 18.93 -4.85
N THR A 377 -4.30 18.75 -3.55
CA THR A 377 -5.11 19.58 -2.67
C THR A 377 -4.45 19.72 -1.30
N GLU A 378 -4.86 20.71 -0.52
CA GLU A 378 -4.37 20.91 0.86
C GLU A 378 -4.68 19.73 1.78
N THR A 379 -5.74 18.98 1.48
CA THR A 379 -6.14 17.79 2.23
C THR A 379 -5.52 16.50 1.69
N SER A 380 -4.80 16.53 0.56
CA SER A 380 -4.29 15.32 -0.11
C SER A 380 -3.43 14.41 0.78
N LEU A 381 -2.71 14.98 1.75
CA LEU A 381 -1.91 14.21 2.72
C LEU A 381 -2.78 13.58 3.82
N PHE A 382 -3.86 14.26 4.22
CA PHE A 382 -4.84 13.76 5.19
C PHE A 382 -5.76 12.70 4.57
N ASP A 383 -6.26 12.95 3.36
CA ASP A 383 -7.16 12.06 2.62
C ASP A 383 -6.46 10.79 2.14
N GLY A 384 -5.13 10.73 2.23
CA GLY A 384 -4.31 9.60 1.79
C GLY A 384 -4.14 9.55 0.27
N ASP A 385 -4.40 10.65 -0.42
CA ASP A 385 -4.53 10.73 -1.88
C ASP A 385 -3.18 10.70 -2.63
N THR A 386 -2.08 10.90 -1.91
CA THR A 386 -0.70 11.02 -2.46
C THR A 386 0.31 10.12 -1.78
N LYS A 387 -0.14 9.07 -1.07
CA LYS A 387 0.80 8.19 -0.38
C LYS A 387 1.57 7.33 -1.37
N TYR A 388 2.89 7.52 -1.39
CA TYR A 388 3.80 6.53 -1.91
C TYR A 388 3.74 5.31 -0.99
N ASP A 389 3.46 4.13 -1.54
CA ASP A 389 3.78 2.88 -0.85
C ASP A 389 5.30 2.71 -0.88
N ASP A 390 6.05 3.56 -0.17
CA ASP A 390 7.43 3.21 0.16
C ASP A 390 7.37 1.91 0.97
N ASP A 391 8.41 1.06 0.94
CA ASP A 391 8.44 -0.13 1.81
C ASP A 391 8.24 0.26 3.30
N ASP A 392 8.42 1.55 3.61
CA ASP A 392 8.17 2.22 4.88
C ASP A 392 6.71 2.39 5.30
N ASP A 393 5.69 2.43 4.43
CA ASP A 393 4.34 2.77 4.93
C ASP A 393 3.54 1.54 5.39
N MET A 394 3.86 1.07 6.59
CA MET A 394 3.08 0.08 7.34
C MET A 394 1.84 0.72 7.96
N ASN A 395 1.02 1.43 7.16
CA ASN A 395 -0.14 2.12 7.70
C ASN A 395 -1.19 1.10 8.19
N ILE A 396 -1.53 1.26 9.46
CA ILE A 396 -2.58 0.49 10.13
C ILE A 396 -3.90 1.05 9.63
N ASP A 397 -4.76 0.21 9.07
CA ASP A 397 -6.17 0.56 8.90
C ASP A 397 -6.76 0.74 10.31
N VAL A 398 -6.60 1.94 10.86
CA VAL A 398 -7.23 2.36 12.10
C VAL A 398 -8.71 2.38 11.77
N GLY A 399 -9.46 1.44 12.34
CA GLY A 399 -10.90 1.32 12.17
C GLY A 399 -11.65 2.55 12.67
N LYS A 400 -11.54 3.67 11.94
CA LYS A 400 -12.55 4.72 11.94
C LYS A 400 -13.72 4.17 11.15
N ALA A 401 -14.91 4.26 11.74
CA ALA A 401 -16.16 4.08 11.04
C ALA A 401 -16.20 5.07 9.87
N ALA A 402 -15.82 4.61 8.69
CA ALA A 402 -15.96 5.34 7.44
C ALA A 402 -17.38 5.14 6.93
N ASP A 403 -17.99 6.23 6.51
CA ASP A 403 -19.30 6.29 5.86
C ASP A 403 -19.30 5.42 4.59
N VAL A 404 -20.31 4.57 4.45
CA VAL A 404 -20.32 3.37 3.56
C VAL A 404 -21.03 3.65 2.23
N THR A 405 -21.17 4.91 1.83
CA THR A 405 -21.84 5.25 0.55
C THR A 405 -20.87 5.35 -0.64
N ALA A 406 -19.56 5.35 -0.41
CA ALA A 406 -18.56 5.19 -1.45
C ALA A 406 -17.73 3.94 -1.16
N SER A 407 -17.66 2.99 -2.10
CA SER A 407 -16.61 1.97 -2.10
C SER A 407 -15.26 2.71 -2.10
N PRO A 408 -14.48 2.70 -1.01
CA PRO A 408 -13.20 3.33 -1.06
C PRO A 408 -12.28 2.32 -1.74
N GLN A 409 -12.14 2.43 -3.06
CA GLN A 409 -10.87 2.07 -3.69
C GLN A 409 -9.81 3.02 -3.09
N LYS A 410 -9.41 2.74 -1.84
CA LYS A 410 -8.26 3.36 -1.20
C LYS A 410 -7.09 3.17 -2.17
N ARG A 411 -6.41 4.25 -2.53
CA ARG A 411 -5.20 4.25 -3.38
C ARG A 411 -4.01 3.46 -2.78
N SER A 412 -4.20 2.73 -1.67
CA SER A 412 -3.23 1.76 -1.14
C SER A 412 -3.04 0.64 -2.17
N GLY A 413 -1.84 0.54 -2.75
CA GLY A 413 -1.52 -0.41 -3.80
C GLY A 413 -1.10 0.23 -5.13
N ILE A 414 -0.61 1.46 -5.17
CA ILE A 414 -0.11 2.07 -6.44
C ILE A 414 1.00 1.22 -7.06
N LYS A 415 1.90 0.63 -6.24
CA LYS A 415 2.90 -0.34 -6.71
C LYS A 415 2.28 -1.64 -7.23
N GLN A 416 1.17 -2.09 -6.64
CA GLN A 416 0.42 -3.27 -7.11
C GLN A 416 -0.27 -3.00 -8.45
N GLN A 417 -0.89 -1.82 -8.59
CA GLN A 417 -1.48 -1.36 -9.83
C GLN A 417 -0.41 -1.22 -10.91
N LEU A 418 0.74 -0.64 -10.58
CA LEU A 418 1.90 -0.55 -11.48
C LEU A 418 2.36 -1.93 -11.95
N LEU A 419 2.55 -2.88 -11.02
CA LEU A 419 2.96 -4.24 -11.34
C LEU A 419 1.99 -4.91 -12.32
N ARG A 420 0.67 -4.84 -12.05
CA ARG A 420 -0.36 -5.38 -12.94
C ARG A 420 -0.36 -4.69 -14.31
N HIS A 421 -0.24 -3.36 -14.31
CA HIS A 421 -0.18 -2.56 -15.52
C HIS A 421 1.02 -2.92 -16.40
N LEU A 422 2.23 -2.94 -15.84
CA LEU A 422 3.45 -3.35 -16.54
C LEU A 422 3.35 -4.78 -17.10
N THR A 423 2.75 -5.70 -16.34
CA THR A 423 2.54 -7.09 -16.78
C THR A 423 1.58 -7.19 -17.95
N ALA A 424 0.47 -6.44 -17.91
CA ALA A 424 -0.47 -6.40 -19.02
C ALA A 424 0.12 -5.68 -20.24
N GLU A 425 0.88 -4.60 -20.06
CA GLU A 425 1.58 -3.90 -21.15
C GLU A 425 2.62 -4.79 -21.83
N LEU A 426 3.39 -5.59 -21.08
CA LEU A 426 4.28 -6.61 -21.65
C LEU A 426 3.52 -7.55 -22.59
N SER A 427 2.33 -8.00 -22.18
CA SER A 427 1.47 -8.88 -22.99
C SER A 427 0.94 -8.15 -24.23
N VAL A 428 0.45 -6.91 -24.09
CA VAL A 428 -0.04 -6.08 -25.20
C VAL A 428 1.05 -5.81 -26.23
N HIS A 429 2.25 -5.43 -25.81
CA HIS A 429 3.38 -5.20 -26.70
C HIS A 429 3.74 -6.45 -27.49
N ARG A 430 3.71 -7.62 -26.86
CA ARG A 430 3.96 -8.90 -27.55
C ARG A 430 2.87 -9.24 -28.56
N LEU A 431 1.62 -8.80 -28.35
CA LEU A 431 0.52 -9.02 -29.29
C LEU A 431 0.59 -8.16 -30.56
N ARG A 432 1.48 -7.17 -30.62
CA ARG A 432 1.70 -6.39 -31.84
C ARG A 432 2.14 -7.31 -32.98
N GLY A 433 1.46 -7.19 -34.12
CA GLY A 433 1.69 -8.03 -35.30
C GLY A 433 1.18 -9.47 -35.20
N LEU A 434 0.66 -9.94 -34.06
CA LEU A 434 0.09 -11.27 -33.92
C LEU A 434 -1.39 -11.30 -34.28
N THR A 435 -1.79 -12.31 -35.04
CA THR A 435 -3.19 -12.60 -35.36
C THR A 435 -3.57 -13.94 -34.74
N HIS A 436 -4.87 -14.25 -34.71
CA HIS A 436 -5.31 -15.58 -34.27
C HIS A 436 -4.62 -16.72 -35.04
N ASP A 437 -4.35 -16.52 -36.33
CA ASP A 437 -3.75 -17.54 -37.19
C ASP A 437 -2.24 -17.71 -36.96
N THR A 438 -1.59 -16.70 -36.37
CA THR A 438 -0.16 -16.70 -36.04
C THR A 438 0.12 -16.75 -34.53
N ARG A 439 -0.91 -16.93 -33.69
CA ARG A 439 -0.83 -16.83 -32.21
C ARG A 439 0.18 -17.76 -31.52
N THR A 440 0.58 -18.84 -32.19
CA THR A 440 1.61 -19.77 -31.70
C THR A 440 3.04 -19.29 -31.96
N SER A 441 3.22 -18.24 -32.77
CA SER A 441 4.52 -17.66 -33.08
C SER A 441 4.95 -16.68 -31.99
N PRO A 442 6.26 -16.50 -31.75
CA PRO A 442 6.74 -15.41 -30.93
C PRO A 442 6.26 -14.07 -31.50
N GLY A 443 5.63 -13.24 -30.67
CA GLY A 443 5.09 -11.95 -31.10
C GLY A 443 6.16 -10.87 -31.30
N SER A 444 5.79 -9.60 -31.18
CA SER A 444 6.76 -8.50 -31.26
C SER A 444 7.72 -8.50 -30.07
N GLY A 445 8.95 -8.02 -30.31
CA GLY A 445 9.93 -7.82 -29.25
C GLY A 445 9.48 -6.73 -28.27
N VAL A 446 9.81 -6.91 -26.99
CA VAL A 446 9.49 -5.96 -25.92
C VAL A 446 10.66 -5.88 -24.93
N ALA A 447 10.91 -4.68 -24.41
CA ALA A 447 11.83 -4.46 -23.32
C ALA A 447 11.13 -3.76 -22.15
N LEU A 448 11.49 -4.17 -20.94
CA LEU A 448 11.11 -3.48 -19.71
C LEU A 448 12.39 -3.09 -18.99
N VAL A 449 12.50 -1.81 -18.64
CA VAL A 449 13.63 -1.24 -17.89
C VAL A 449 13.11 -0.77 -16.54
N GLN A 450 13.91 -1.02 -15.51
CA GLN A 450 13.73 -0.47 -14.18
C GLN A 450 15.01 0.29 -13.81
N THR A 451 14.85 1.42 -13.13
CA THR A 451 15.96 2.14 -12.52
C THR A 451 15.50 2.89 -11.27
N ASP A 452 16.49 3.32 -10.48
CA ASP A 452 16.35 4.13 -9.27
C ASP A 452 17.47 5.18 -9.29
N LEU A 453 17.21 6.36 -8.73
CA LEU A 453 18.22 7.41 -8.59
C LEU A 453 18.96 7.29 -7.26
N GLN A 454 20.28 7.29 -7.33
CA GLN A 454 21.14 7.14 -6.17
C GLN A 454 21.06 8.39 -5.27
N TRP A 455 20.58 8.21 -4.03
CA TRP A 455 20.55 9.27 -3.01
C TRP A 455 19.84 10.54 -3.49
N TYR A 456 18.77 10.42 -4.27
CA TYR A 456 18.16 11.52 -5.01
C TYR A 456 17.91 12.78 -4.17
N ALA A 457 17.09 12.68 -3.11
CA ALA A 457 16.75 13.83 -2.27
C ALA A 457 17.99 14.43 -1.56
N THR A 458 18.91 13.60 -1.07
CA THR A 458 20.11 14.03 -0.35
C THR A 458 21.20 14.61 -1.25
N GLY A 459 21.29 14.12 -2.49
CA GLY A 459 22.31 14.50 -3.46
C GLY A 459 21.90 15.61 -4.42
N LEU A 460 20.63 16.01 -4.43
CA LEU A 460 20.08 16.97 -5.40
C LEU A 460 20.83 18.31 -5.36
N SER A 461 21.38 18.70 -6.51
CA SER A 461 22.08 19.97 -6.67
C SER A 461 21.15 21.17 -6.48
N HIS A 462 21.55 22.13 -5.63
CA HIS A 462 20.81 23.38 -5.44
C HIS A 462 20.78 24.22 -6.72
N SER A 463 21.88 24.30 -7.47
CA SER A 463 21.92 25.04 -8.75
C SER A 463 20.94 24.45 -9.77
N THR A 464 20.80 23.11 -9.82
CA THR A 464 19.79 22.46 -10.67
C THR A 464 18.38 22.87 -10.26
N VAL A 465 18.06 22.82 -8.96
CA VAL A 465 16.73 23.22 -8.46
C VAL A 465 16.41 24.66 -8.87
N PHE A 466 17.33 25.60 -8.65
CA PHE A 466 17.11 27.00 -8.99
C PHE A 466 17.02 27.24 -10.51
N ALA A 467 17.83 26.53 -11.30
CA ALA A 467 17.78 26.57 -12.76
C ALA A 467 16.40 26.17 -13.28
N VAL A 468 15.88 25.05 -12.79
CA VAL A 468 14.56 24.56 -13.20
C VAL A 468 13.43 25.47 -12.70
N MET A 469 13.50 25.95 -11.45
CA MET A 469 12.51 26.89 -10.91
C MET A 469 12.39 28.15 -11.77
N ARG A 470 13.52 28.75 -12.17
CA ARG A 470 13.52 29.91 -13.08
C ARG A 470 13.01 29.54 -14.45
N TYR A 471 13.43 28.39 -14.99
CA TYR A 471 13.01 27.95 -16.32
C TYR A 471 11.48 27.84 -16.44
N VAL A 472 10.80 27.37 -15.39
CA VAL A 472 9.34 27.25 -15.36
C VAL A 472 8.60 28.53 -14.92
N GLY A 473 9.31 29.61 -14.56
CA GLY A 473 8.72 30.92 -14.29
C GLY A 473 8.52 31.29 -12.81
N PHE A 474 9.17 30.61 -11.86
CA PHE A 474 9.18 31.11 -10.47
C PHE A 474 9.98 32.41 -10.36
N GLY A 475 9.43 33.39 -9.64
CA GLY A 475 10.08 34.67 -9.37
C GLY A 475 11.26 34.56 -8.40
N GLN A 476 12.12 35.59 -8.41
CA GLN A 476 13.36 35.62 -7.60
C GLN A 476 13.10 35.51 -6.10
N ASP A 477 12.01 36.11 -5.58
CA ASP A 477 11.68 36.03 -4.16
C ASP A 477 11.46 34.56 -3.68
N TRP A 478 10.85 33.72 -4.51
CA TRP A 478 10.69 32.29 -4.19
C TRP A 478 12.02 31.55 -4.22
N ILE A 479 12.87 31.86 -5.20
CA ILE A 479 14.20 31.25 -5.33
C ILE A 479 15.07 31.64 -4.13
N ASP A 480 15.02 32.89 -3.69
CA ASP A 480 15.75 33.37 -2.51
C ASP A 480 15.26 32.69 -1.22
N PHE A 481 13.93 32.51 -1.07
CA PHE A 481 13.37 31.71 0.02
C PHE A 481 13.89 30.27 -0.01
N PHE A 482 13.81 29.59 -1.16
CA PHE A 482 14.28 28.22 -1.28
C PHE A 482 15.79 28.11 -1.11
N LYS A 483 16.57 29.13 -1.49
CA LYS A 483 18.01 29.16 -1.20
C LYS A 483 18.26 29.10 0.30
N LYS A 484 17.58 29.93 1.09
CA LYS A 484 17.71 29.91 2.55
C LYS A 484 17.19 28.60 3.16
N TYR A 485 16.07 28.09 2.65
CA TYR A 485 15.51 26.81 3.10
C TYR A 485 16.46 25.64 2.82
N LEU A 486 17.04 25.62 1.62
CA LEU A 486 17.99 24.61 1.18
C LEU A 486 19.37 24.75 1.86
N GLU A 487 19.82 25.95 2.21
CA GLU A 487 21.06 26.19 2.96
C GLU A 487 20.84 26.09 4.49
N SER A 488 20.20 25.01 4.94
CA SER A 488 19.90 24.78 6.36
C SER A 488 21.18 24.56 7.20
N PRO A 489 21.30 25.17 8.39
CA PRO A 489 22.41 24.94 9.31
C PRO A 489 22.22 23.61 10.05
N LEU A 490 22.90 22.56 9.62
CA LEU A 490 22.78 21.21 10.18
C LEU A 490 23.87 20.95 11.22
N ASN A 491 23.47 20.43 12.38
CA ASN A 491 24.38 19.96 13.42
C ASN A 491 24.30 18.45 13.55
N LEU A 492 25.45 17.82 13.38
CA LEU A 492 25.66 16.40 13.24
C LEU A 492 26.36 15.81 14.48
N ASP A 493 26.80 16.65 15.42
CA ASP A 493 27.64 16.27 16.56
C ASP A 493 27.05 15.15 17.44
N ALA A 494 25.71 15.03 17.47
CA ALA A 494 24.99 14.01 18.24
C ALA A 494 24.53 12.78 17.41
N ALA A 495 24.86 12.69 16.11
CA ALA A 495 24.23 11.71 15.21
C ALA A 495 24.79 10.29 15.31
N SER A 496 25.98 10.10 15.87
CA SER A 496 26.55 8.78 16.19
C SER A 496 27.54 8.91 17.36
N ASP A 497 27.88 7.78 17.98
CA ASP A 497 28.91 7.73 19.01
C ASP A 497 30.28 8.13 18.39
N ASP A 498 31.15 8.76 19.19
CA ASP A 498 32.54 9.14 18.83
C ASP A 498 32.73 10.19 17.71
N ARG A 499 31.72 11.04 17.45
CA ARG A 499 31.82 12.09 16.42
C ARG A 499 32.61 13.34 16.85
N PRO A 500 33.38 13.94 15.91
CA PRO A 500 34.03 15.22 16.17
C PRO A 500 32.97 16.31 16.35
N GLN A 501 33.14 17.13 17.40
CA GLN A 501 32.24 18.24 17.72
C GLN A 501 32.57 19.44 16.79
N LEU A 502 32.01 19.42 15.59
CA LEU A 502 32.26 20.40 14.53
C LEU A 502 31.27 21.57 14.57
N GLY A 503 30.18 21.43 15.33
CA GLY A 503 29.12 22.41 15.40
C GLY A 503 28.29 22.48 14.12
N PRO A 504 27.42 23.50 14.00
CA PRO A 504 26.51 23.63 12.86
C PRO A 504 27.27 23.99 11.58
N ARG A 505 26.92 23.29 10.49
CA ARG A 505 27.45 23.53 9.14
C ARG A 505 26.31 23.75 8.15
N ILE A 506 26.54 24.63 7.18
CA ILE A 506 25.54 24.97 6.17
C ILE A 506 25.51 23.89 5.09
N ARG A 507 24.33 23.29 4.87
CA ARG A 507 24.11 22.35 3.75
C ARG A 507 24.41 23.02 2.41
N LYS A 508 25.09 22.30 1.52
CA LYS A 508 25.49 22.75 0.17
C LYS A 508 24.83 22.01 -0.98
N ARG A 509 24.27 20.83 -0.74
CA ARG A 509 23.38 20.11 -1.67
C ARG A 509 22.38 19.23 -0.92
N GLY A 510 21.32 18.84 -1.62
CA GLY A 510 20.22 18.05 -1.09
C GLY A 510 19.07 18.90 -0.53
N VAL A 511 17.92 18.25 -0.33
CA VAL A 511 16.66 18.85 0.16
C VAL A 511 16.28 18.21 1.50
N PRO A 512 15.67 18.93 2.47
CA PRO A 512 15.26 18.32 3.74
C PRO A 512 14.25 17.22 3.45
N MET A 513 14.54 16.00 3.91
CA MET A 513 13.71 14.84 3.58
C MET A 513 12.30 14.98 4.14
N ALA A 514 11.33 14.52 3.34
CA ALA A 514 9.94 14.31 3.69
C ALA A 514 9.13 15.48 4.26
N HIS A 515 9.46 16.65 3.73
CA HIS A 515 8.53 17.76 3.67
C HIS A 515 7.91 17.81 2.27
N ALA A 516 6.74 18.42 2.12
CA ALA A 516 6.13 18.66 0.82
C ALA A 516 7.05 19.47 -0.12
N SER A 517 7.97 20.26 0.44
CA SER A 517 9.02 20.97 -0.29
C SER A 517 10.02 20.04 -1.01
N GLU A 518 10.28 18.85 -0.46
CA GLU A 518 11.10 17.83 -1.12
C GLU A 518 10.35 17.18 -2.28
N LYS A 519 9.08 16.84 -2.10
CA LYS A 519 8.19 16.41 -3.17
C LYS A 519 8.11 17.47 -4.28
N PHE A 520 7.92 18.74 -3.92
CA PHE A 520 7.87 19.88 -4.86
C PHE A 520 9.14 20.01 -5.70
N THR A 521 10.29 20.19 -5.05
CA THR A 521 11.57 20.43 -5.75
C THR A 521 12.05 19.19 -6.49
N GLY A 522 11.90 18.01 -5.89
CA GLY A 522 12.28 16.74 -6.48
C GLY A 522 11.48 16.40 -7.74
N GLU A 523 10.15 16.49 -7.67
CA GLU A 523 9.28 16.20 -8.83
C GLU A 523 9.39 17.26 -9.92
N LEU A 524 9.63 18.54 -9.57
CA LEU A 524 9.85 19.60 -10.54
C LEU A 524 11.07 19.31 -11.43
N VAL A 525 12.16 18.77 -10.85
CA VAL A 525 13.33 18.35 -11.61
C VAL A 525 13.03 17.10 -12.46
N LEU A 526 12.46 16.05 -11.86
CA LEU A 526 12.21 14.78 -12.57
C LEU A 526 11.14 14.87 -13.66
N PHE A 527 10.20 15.81 -13.55
CA PHE A 527 9.20 16.07 -14.58
C PHE A 527 9.81 16.24 -15.98
N PHE A 528 10.96 16.89 -16.08
CA PHE A 528 11.62 17.11 -17.36
C PHE A 528 12.27 15.86 -17.94
N MET A 529 12.58 14.85 -17.11
CA MET A 529 12.98 13.53 -17.59
C MET A 529 11.80 12.82 -18.25
N ASP A 530 10.62 12.87 -17.62
CA ASP A 530 9.37 12.31 -18.16
C ASP A 530 9.06 12.94 -19.53
N LEU A 531 9.16 14.28 -19.62
CA LEU A 531 8.97 15.03 -20.86
C LEU A 531 10.01 14.65 -21.93
N ALA A 532 11.30 14.59 -21.56
CA ALA A 532 12.38 14.30 -22.50
C ALA A 532 12.23 12.91 -23.13
N VAL A 533 11.94 11.88 -22.32
CA VAL A 533 11.71 10.52 -22.83
C VAL A 533 10.49 10.48 -23.74
N ASN A 534 9.40 11.13 -23.37
CA ASN A 534 8.19 11.14 -24.18
C ASN A 534 8.40 11.86 -25.53
N ARG A 535 9.13 12.97 -25.54
CA ARG A 535 9.44 13.73 -26.76
C ARG A 535 10.36 12.97 -27.70
N GLU A 536 11.36 12.28 -27.16
CA GLU A 536 12.34 11.54 -27.96
C GLU A 536 11.78 10.23 -28.52
N THR A 537 10.93 9.53 -27.74
CA THR A 537 10.57 8.13 -28.05
C THR A 537 9.07 7.87 -28.16
N GLY A 538 8.23 8.76 -27.61
CA GLY A 538 6.79 8.55 -27.43
C GLY A 538 6.44 7.59 -26.27
N LEU A 539 7.43 7.09 -25.52
CA LEU A 539 7.18 6.23 -24.36
C LEU A 539 6.77 7.04 -23.13
N LEU A 540 6.15 6.35 -22.17
CA LEU A 540 5.80 6.89 -20.85
C LEU A 540 6.77 6.33 -19.81
N LEU A 541 7.25 7.19 -18.90
CA LEU A 541 7.96 6.77 -17.71
C LEU A 541 6.95 6.59 -16.58
N TYR A 542 6.71 5.36 -16.16
CA TYR A 542 5.92 5.09 -14.96
C TYR A 542 6.83 5.32 -13.77
N ARG A 543 6.67 6.46 -13.10
CA ARG A 543 7.57 6.90 -12.05
C ARG A 543 6.83 7.07 -10.74
N LEU A 544 7.44 6.59 -9.67
CA LEU A 544 7.03 6.84 -8.31
C LEU A 544 8.23 7.44 -7.57
N HIS A 545 8.31 8.78 -7.60
CA HIS A 545 9.49 9.54 -7.16
C HIS A 545 10.77 9.17 -7.94
N ASP A 546 11.76 8.58 -7.29
CA ASP A 546 13.04 8.16 -7.84
C ASP A 546 13.03 6.74 -8.44
N ASP A 547 12.03 5.92 -8.10
CA ASP A 547 11.81 4.63 -8.73
C ASP A 547 11.11 4.80 -10.10
N ILE A 548 11.75 4.32 -11.16
CA ILE A 548 11.35 4.54 -12.56
C ILE A 548 11.23 3.21 -13.30
N TRP A 549 10.12 3.03 -14.01
CA TRP A 549 9.88 1.90 -14.91
C TRP A 549 9.47 2.39 -16.30
N LEU A 550 9.92 1.69 -17.33
CA LEU A 550 9.43 1.87 -18.70
C LEU A 550 9.24 0.53 -19.38
N VAL A 551 8.22 0.43 -20.22
CA VAL A 551 7.93 -0.75 -21.04
C VAL A 551 7.65 -0.29 -22.46
N GLY A 552 8.24 -0.96 -23.44
CA GLY A 552 8.15 -0.53 -24.82
C GLY A 552 8.84 -1.44 -25.82
N GLU A 553 8.87 -1.01 -27.07
CA GLU A 553 9.69 -1.64 -28.10
C GLU A 553 11.18 -1.57 -27.71
N PRO A 554 12.00 -2.61 -27.97
CA PRO A 554 13.39 -2.67 -27.52
C PRO A 554 14.22 -1.47 -27.98
N GLN A 555 14.08 -1.08 -29.25
CA GLN A 555 14.82 0.05 -29.83
C GLN A 555 14.49 1.37 -29.13
N LYS A 556 13.20 1.64 -28.92
CA LYS A 556 12.75 2.86 -28.22
C LYS A 556 13.12 2.85 -26.75
N SER A 557 13.11 1.67 -26.12
CA SER A 557 13.53 1.51 -24.72
C SER A 557 15.02 1.81 -24.55
N ALA A 558 15.86 1.39 -25.52
CA ALA A 558 17.28 1.73 -25.54
C ALA A 558 17.52 3.24 -25.79
N GLN A 559 16.74 3.87 -26.67
CA GLN A 559 16.76 5.32 -26.88
C GLN A 559 16.32 6.08 -25.62
N ALA A 560 15.25 5.64 -24.96
CA ALA A 560 14.77 6.21 -23.70
C ALA A 560 15.84 6.10 -22.60
N TRP A 561 16.50 4.95 -22.47
CA TRP A 561 17.60 4.77 -21.52
C TRP A 561 18.76 5.74 -21.80
N THR A 562 19.16 5.89 -23.06
CA THR A 562 20.21 6.85 -23.46
C THR A 562 19.80 8.30 -23.14
N CYS A 563 18.53 8.65 -23.38
CA CYS A 563 17.98 9.96 -23.04
C CYS A 563 18.04 10.22 -21.53
N MET A 564 17.64 9.24 -20.71
CA MET A 564 17.73 9.33 -19.25
C MET A 564 19.19 9.47 -18.75
N GLN A 565 20.15 8.77 -19.36
CA GLN A 565 21.58 8.93 -19.06
C GLN A 565 22.08 10.34 -19.39
N SER A 566 21.67 10.90 -20.53
CA SER A 566 22.01 12.27 -20.93
C SER A 566 21.41 13.28 -19.95
N PHE A 567 20.13 13.11 -19.58
CA PHE A 567 19.46 13.94 -18.58
C PHE A 567 20.19 13.89 -17.24
N ALA A 568 20.45 12.69 -16.71
CA ALA A 568 21.13 12.53 -15.43
C ALA A 568 22.48 13.24 -15.39
N LYS A 569 23.26 13.14 -16.48
CA LYS A 569 24.54 13.84 -16.62
C LYS A 569 24.41 15.37 -16.57
N VAL A 570 23.41 15.95 -17.25
CA VAL A 570 23.22 17.41 -17.30
C VAL A 570 22.69 17.95 -15.97
N PHE A 571 21.82 17.19 -15.30
CA PHE A 571 21.14 17.63 -14.08
C PHE A 571 21.90 17.27 -12.79
N GLY A 572 23.04 16.60 -12.90
CA GLY A 572 23.87 16.20 -11.75
C GLY A 572 23.27 15.06 -10.94
N LEU A 573 22.71 14.05 -11.61
CA LEU A 573 22.06 12.88 -11.01
C LEU A 573 22.83 11.60 -11.37
N ASP A 574 22.73 10.60 -10.51
CA ASP A 574 23.33 9.28 -10.72
C ASP A 574 22.29 8.17 -10.57
N PHE A 575 22.43 7.11 -11.37
CA PHE A 575 21.58 5.92 -11.27
C PHE A 575 22.16 4.89 -10.31
N ASN A 576 21.29 4.28 -9.51
CA ASN A 576 21.64 3.20 -8.61
C ASN A 576 21.82 1.88 -9.37
N LYS A 577 23.06 1.59 -9.73
CA LYS A 577 23.44 0.37 -10.49
C LYS A 577 22.93 -0.94 -9.89
N SER A 578 22.68 -1.02 -8.58
CA SER A 578 22.16 -2.24 -7.95
C SER A 578 20.67 -2.46 -8.16
N LYS A 579 19.92 -1.39 -8.44
CA LYS A 579 18.47 -1.37 -8.70
C LYS A 579 18.14 -1.10 -10.18
N THR A 580 19.13 -0.73 -10.99
CA THR A 580 18.98 -0.56 -12.43
C THR A 580 19.10 -1.91 -13.14
N GLY A 581 18.16 -2.22 -14.03
CA GLY A 581 18.16 -3.45 -14.80
C GLY A 581 17.17 -3.44 -15.96
N SER A 582 17.26 -4.45 -16.83
CA SER A 582 16.34 -4.59 -17.95
C SER A 582 16.08 -6.05 -18.31
N VAL A 583 14.90 -6.30 -18.85
CA VAL A 583 14.52 -7.56 -19.51
C VAL A 583 14.20 -7.25 -20.96
N TYR A 584 14.87 -7.93 -21.88
CA TYR A 584 14.64 -7.83 -23.33
C TYR A 584 14.20 -9.19 -23.88
N LEU A 585 12.93 -9.27 -24.28
CA LEU A 585 12.31 -10.41 -24.95
C LEU A 585 12.33 -10.18 -26.47
N PRO A 586 13.06 -10.98 -27.26
CA PRO A 586 13.36 -10.66 -28.66
C PRO A 586 12.22 -10.90 -29.67
N GLY A 587 11.08 -11.46 -29.25
CA GLY A 587 9.94 -11.70 -30.14
C GLY A 587 10.26 -12.71 -31.23
N SER A 588 9.74 -12.52 -32.45
CA SER A 588 10.04 -13.35 -33.63
C SER A 588 11.42 -13.11 -34.25
N SER A 589 12.11 -12.05 -33.83
CA SER A 589 13.43 -11.67 -34.33
C SER A 589 14.52 -12.24 -33.44
N GLU A 590 15.74 -12.38 -33.97
CA GLU A 590 16.90 -12.64 -33.12
C GLU A 590 17.16 -11.46 -32.19
N LYS A 591 17.76 -11.74 -31.03
CA LYS A 591 18.09 -10.72 -30.04
C LYS A 591 19.14 -9.77 -30.59
N ASP A 592 18.77 -8.51 -30.81
CA ASP A 592 19.69 -7.50 -31.32
C ASP A 592 20.78 -7.20 -30.27
N ALA A 593 22.03 -7.55 -30.62
CA ALA A 593 23.18 -7.39 -29.75
C ALA A 593 23.54 -5.91 -29.47
N THR A 594 23.20 -4.99 -30.37
CA THR A 594 23.45 -3.56 -30.19
C THR A 594 22.46 -2.93 -29.22
N ILE A 595 21.18 -3.28 -29.36
CA ILE A 595 20.11 -2.87 -28.43
C ILE A 595 20.40 -3.45 -27.03
N ALA A 596 20.71 -4.75 -26.96
CA ALA A 596 20.99 -5.42 -25.69
C ALA A 596 22.19 -4.81 -24.93
N LYS A 597 23.21 -4.30 -25.65
CA LYS A 597 24.36 -3.60 -25.04
C LYS A 597 24.02 -2.20 -24.55
N THR A 598 23.02 -1.56 -25.16
CA THR A 598 22.60 -0.20 -24.78
C THR A 598 21.72 -0.23 -23.53
N LEU A 599 20.84 -1.22 -23.43
CA LEU A 599 19.97 -1.40 -22.26
C LEU A 599 20.79 -1.69 -20.98
N PRO A 600 20.32 -1.25 -19.80
CA PRO A 600 21.06 -1.44 -18.56
C PRO A 600 21.08 -2.92 -18.16
N ALA A 601 22.25 -3.37 -17.68
CA ALA A 601 22.43 -4.71 -17.16
C ALA A 601 21.92 -4.82 -15.71
N GLY A 602 21.16 -5.87 -15.41
CA GLY A 602 20.64 -6.14 -14.08
C GLY A 602 19.24 -6.75 -14.13
N PRO A 603 18.78 -7.39 -13.04
CA PRO A 603 17.42 -7.92 -12.96
C PRO A 603 16.40 -6.78 -12.80
N VAL A 604 15.19 -7.01 -13.30
CA VAL A 604 14.01 -6.19 -12.96
C VAL A 604 13.30 -6.84 -11.77
N ARG A 605 13.04 -6.05 -10.72
CA ARG A 605 12.44 -6.47 -9.46
C ARG A 605 11.37 -5.49 -8.98
N ILE A 606 10.23 -6.00 -8.55
CA ILE A 606 9.20 -5.22 -7.84
C ILE A 606 8.81 -6.01 -6.59
N GLY A 607 9.06 -5.45 -5.42
CA GLY A 607 8.94 -6.20 -4.16
C GLY A 607 9.84 -7.45 -4.20
N PHE A 608 9.25 -8.62 -3.93
CA PHE A 608 9.97 -9.91 -3.93
C PHE A 608 9.82 -10.65 -5.26
N LEU A 609 9.29 -9.98 -6.27
CA LEU A 609 9.13 -10.55 -7.60
C LEU A 609 10.29 -10.13 -8.49
N ARG A 610 10.81 -11.07 -9.26
CA ARG A 610 11.78 -10.86 -10.33
C ARG A 610 11.12 -11.17 -11.66
N LEU A 611 11.30 -10.31 -12.67
CA LEU A 611 10.82 -10.61 -14.01
C LEU A 611 11.78 -11.62 -14.67
N ASP A 612 11.23 -12.75 -15.10
CA ASP A 612 11.98 -13.78 -15.79
C ASP A 612 12.39 -13.32 -17.20
N PRO A 613 13.68 -13.35 -17.56
CA PRO A 613 14.18 -12.81 -18.82
C PRO A 613 13.90 -13.70 -20.05
N GLU A 614 13.43 -14.92 -19.86
CA GLU A 614 13.13 -15.86 -20.95
C GLU A 614 11.63 -15.84 -21.28
N PHE A 615 10.78 -15.93 -20.25
CA PHE A 615 9.34 -16.04 -20.42
C PHE A 615 8.59 -14.70 -20.28
N GLY A 616 9.18 -13.72 -19.59
CA GLY A 616 8.51 -12.47 -19.25
C GLY A 616 7.43 -12.64 -18.18
N LYS A 617 7.55 -13.67 -17.33
CA LYS A 617 6.67 -13.91 -16.18
C LYS A 617 7.33 -13.41 -14.90
N TRP A 618 6.56 -12.87 -13.97
CA TRP A 618 7.05 -12.55 -12.63
C TRP A 618 7.18 -13.83 -11.81
N VAL A 619 8.33 -14.03 -11.19
CA VAL A 619 8.64 -15.18 -10.33
C VAL A 619 9.09 -14.71 -8.95
N ILE A 620 8.82 -15.49 -7.90
CA ILE A 620 9.18 -15.11 -6.54
C ILE A 620 10.69 -15.35 -6.31
N ASP A 621 11.41 -14.33 -5.85
CA ASP A 621 12.83 -14.44 -5.48
C ASP A 621 12.98 -15.18 -4.13
N GLN A 622 12.99 -16.51 -4.21
CA GLN A 622 13.04 -17.41 -3.04
C GLN A 622 14.26 -17.17 -2.13
N LYS A 623 15.38 -16.66 -2.66
CA LYS A 623 16.57 -16.33 -1.85
C LYS A 623 16.30 -15.12 -0.98
N LEU A 624 15.69 -14.10 -1.57
CA LEU A 624 15.31 -12.88 -0.86
C LEU A 624 14.22 -13.16 0.18
N VAL A 625 13.25 -14.02 -0.15
CA VAL A 625 12.27 -14.53 0.83
C VAL A 625 12.98 -15.20 2.01
N ALA A 626 13.87 -16.15 1.75
CA ALA A 626 14.55 -16.90 2.81
C ALA A 626 15.31 -15.97 3.80
N ALA A 627 16.00 -14.95 3.28
CA ALA A 627 16.69 -13.96 4.10
C ALA A 627 15.73 -13.17 5.01
N HIS A 628 14.58 -12.73 4.47
CA HIS A 628 13.57 -12.02 5.27
C HIS A 628 12.85 -12.93 6.27
N VAL A 629 12.68 -14.22 5.94
CA VAL A 629 12.12 -15.19 6.89
C VAL A 629 13.07 -15.44 8.07
N ASP A 630 14.39 -15.48 7.82
CA ASP A 630 15.37 -15.58 8.91
C ASP A 630 15.35 -14.34 9.81
N GLN A 631 15.18 -13.16 9.21
CA GLN A 631 15.03 -11.91 9.96
C GLN A 631 13.75 -11.91 10.79
N LEU A 632 12.61 -12.31 10.21
CA LEU A 632 11.35 -12.46 10.94
C LEU A 632 11.52 -13.43 12.12
N LYS A 633 12.22 -14.55 11.92
CA LYS A 633 12.49 -15.52 12.98
C LYS A 633 13.21 -14.88 14.17
N ARG A 634 14.22 -14.04 13.93
CA ARG A 634 14.92 -13.30 14.99
C ARG A 634 13.99 -12.33 15.70
N GLN A 635 13.24 -11.52 14.95
CA GLN A 635 12.28 -10.56 15.53
C GLN A 635 11.22 -11.22 16.40
N LEU A 636 10.68 -12.36 15.96
CA LEU A 636 9.72 -13.13 16.74
C LEU A 636 10.35 -13.73 18.01
N THR A 637 11.65 -14.03 17.99
CA THR A 637 12.38 -14.54 19.17
C THR A 637 12.63 -13.42 20.20
N ASP A 638 12.88 -12.19 19.74
CA ASP A 638 13.10 -11.02 20.58
C ASP A 638 11.80 -10.48 21.23
N CYS A 639 10.63 -11.02 20.86
CA CYS A 639 9.35 -10.60 21.42
C CYS A 639 9.20 -11.04 22.89
N ASN A 640 9.21 -10.06 23.80
CA ASN A 640 9.09 -10.29 25.24
C ASN A 640 7.66 -10.55 25.74
N SER A 641 6.62 -10.46 24.89
CA SER A 641 5.23 -10.78 25.26
C SER A 641 4.47 -11.41 24.10
N VAL A 642 3.42 -12.18 24.42
CA VAL A 642 2.57 -12.83 23.40
C VAL A 642 1.88 -11.79 22.52
N LEU A 643 1.39 -10.69 23.09
CA LEU A 643 0.73 -9.62 22.32
C LEU A 643 1.72 -8.91 21.38
N SER A 644 2.96 -8.67 21.81
CA SER A 644 4.02 -8.13 20.95
C SER A 644 4.34 -9.10 19.81
N TRP A 645 4.38 -10.40 20.09
CA TRP A 645 4.58 -11.44 19.09
C TRP A 645 3.47 -11.46 18.03
N VAL A 646 2.20 -11.48 18.46
CA VAL A 646 1.02 -11.46 17.56
C VAL A 646 1.00 -10.17 16.73
N HIS A 647 1.33 -9.04 17.34
CA HIS A 647 1.38 -7.76 16.66
C HIS A 647 2.49 -7.73 15.59
N THR A 648 3.68 -8.25 15.92
CA THR A 648 4.81 -8.41 14.98
C THR A 648 4.45 -9.34 13.82
N TRP A 649 3.85 -10.49 14.12
CA TRP A 649 3.34 -11.43 13.11
C TRP A 649 2.32 -10.77 12.18
N ASN A 650 1.30 -10.11 12.74
CA ASN A 650 0.24 -9.48 11.96
C ASN A 650 0.75 -8.35 11.07
N SER A 651 1.75 -7.62 11.55
CA SER A 651 2.47 -6.61 10.78
C SER A 651 3.22 -7.24 9.59
N CYS A 652 3.94 -8.33 9.84
CA CYS A 652 4.75 -9.02 8.85
C CYS A 652 3.95 -9.80 7.80
N ILE A 653 3.16 -10.76 8.27
CA ILE A 653 2.43 -11.71 7.44
C ILE A 653 1.15 -11.10 6.89
N GLY A 654 0.48 -10.28 7.69
CA GLY A 654 -0.78 -9.64 7.31
C GLY A 654 -0.64 -8.43 6.40
N ARG A 655 0.57 -7.86 6.22
CA ARG A 655 0.80 -6.65 5.41
C ARG A 655 2.03 -6.77 4.51
N PHE A 656 3.22 -6.91 5.09
CA PHE A 656 4.47 -6.85 4.31
C PHE A 656 4.55 -7.96 3.25
N PHE A 657 4.37 -9.23 3.65
CA PHE A 657 4.42 -10.34 2.70
C PHE A 657 3.24 -10.34 1.71
N SER A 658 2.05 -9.91 2.13
CA SER A 658 0.90 -9.84 1.22
C SER A 658 1.10 -8.81 0.10
N HIS A 659 1.82 -7.72 0.36
CA HIS A 659 2.12 -6.71 -0.66
C HIS A 659 3.37 -7.04 -1.49
N THR A 660 4.36 -7.75 -0.94
CA THR A 660 5.63 -8.01 -1.66
C THR A 660 5.53 -9.12 -2.73
N PHE A 661 4.53 -10.00 -2.66
CA PHE A 661 4.32 -11.08 -3.63
C PHE A 661 3.38 -10.76 -4.79
N GLY A 662 2.88 -9.53 -4.88
CA GLY A 662 1.92 -9.14 -5.92
C GLY A 662 0.48 -9.52 -5.56
N GLU A 663 -0.43 -8.56 -5.63
CA GLU A 663 -1.87 -8.80 -5.45
C GLU A 663 -2.40 -9.72 -6.57
N PRO A 664 -3.22 -10.75 -6.25
CA PRO A 664 -3.80 -11.64 -7.25
C PRO A 664 -4.48 -10.89 -8.40
N ALA A 665 -4.17 -11.28 -9.63
CA ALA A 665 -4.68 -10.64 -10.84
C ALA A 665 -4.78 -11.64 -11.99
N TYR A 666 -5.70 -11.40 -12.92
CA TYR A 666 -5.82 -12.24 -14.12
C TYR A 666 -4.55 -12.25 -14.99
N CYS A 667 -3.74 -11.17 -14.98
CA CYS A 667 -2.47 -11.12 -15.69
C CYS A 667 -1.38 -12.06 -15.15
N PHE A 668 -1.44 -12.44 -13.87
CA PHE A 668 -0.52 -13.43 -13.29
C PHE A 668 -1.05 -14.86 -13.42
N GLY A 669 -2.38 -15.00 -13.44
CA GLY A 669 -3.05 -16.30 -13.49
C GLY A 669 -3.03 -17.05 -12.15
N ARG A 670 -3.65 -18.23 -12.14
CA ARG A 670 -3.78 -19.07 -10.94
C ARG A 670 -2.44 -19.68 -10.51
N GLU A 671 -1.54 -19.93 -11.45
CA GLU A 671 -0.19 -20.46 -11.21
C GLU A 671 0.57 -19.60 -10.19
N HIS A 672 0.49 -18.26 -10.32
CA HIS A 672 1.11 -17.32 -9.40
C HIS A 672 0.54 -17.44 -7.98
N VAL A 673 -0.80 -17.53 -7.85
CA VAL A 673 -1.45 -17.72 -6.53
C VAL A 673 -0.98 -19.03 -5.88
N ASP A 674 -0.83 -20.09 -6.67
CA ASP A 674 -0.32 -21.38 -6.19
C ASP A 674 1.16 -21.29 -5.76
N GLU A 675 1.97 -20.51 -6.48
CA GLU A 675 3.37 -20.23 -6.11
C GLU A 675 3.47 -19.44 -4.79
N VAL A 676 2.61 -18.44 -4.59
CA VAL A 676 2.54 -17.67 -3.34
C VAL A 676 2.11 -18.56 -2.17
N LEU A 677 1.08 -19.40 -2.35
CA LEU A 677 0.65 -20.38 -1.34
C LEU A 677 1.79 -21.33 -0.97
N ASN A 678 2.54 -21.80 -1.96
CA ASN A 678 3.67 -22.69 -1.75
C ASN A 678 4.83 -22.00 -1.02
N THR A 679 5.05 -20.72 -1.32
CA THR A 679 6.04 -19.88 -0.63
C THR A 679 5.67 -19.66 0.83
N TYR A 680 4.41 -19.37 1.14
CA TYR A 680 3.93 -19.29 2.53
C TYR A 680 4.08 -20.61 3.28
N ARG A 681 3.81 -21.75 2.63
CA ARG A 681 4.05 -23.07 3.24
C ARG A 681 5.52 -23.27 3.60
N ASN A 682 6.44 -22.91 2.69
CA ASN A 682 7.88 -23.03 2.95
C ASN A 682 8.35 -22.07 4.05
N LEU A 683 7.81 -20.85 4.10
CA LEU A 683 8.03 -19.89 5.17
C LEU A 683 7.62 -20.48 6.52
N LEU A 684 6.41 -21.02 6.64
CA LEU A 684 5.93 -21.64 7.88
C LEU A 684 6.81 -22.81 8.32
N ARG A 685 7.19 -23.71 7.40
CA ARG A 685 8.10 -24.83 7.68
C ARG A 685 9.47 -24.38 8.20
N ARG A 686 9.97 -23.22 7.74
CA ARG A 686 11.25 -22.66 8.18
C ARG A 686 11.17 -22.00 9.56
N LEU A 687 10.06 -21.33 9.86
CA LEU A 687 9.81 -20.71 11.16
C LEU A 687 9.50 -21.75 12.24
N PHE A 688 8.66 -22.73 11.90
CA PHE A 688 8.13 -23.75 12.79
C PHE A 688 8.46 -25.14 12.21
N PRO A 689 9.69 -25.65 12.39
CA PRO A 689 10.00 -27.02 12.03
C PRO A 689 9.18 -27.96 12.90
N GLY A 690 8.36 -28.83 12.30
CA GLY A 690 7.59 -29.82 13.06
C GLY A 690 8.49 -30.92 13.63
N SER A 691 7.98 -31.63 14.64
CA SER A 691 8.61 -32.83 15.20
C SER A 691 8.12 -34.08 14.46
N ASP A 692 8.99 -35.09 14.30
CA ASP A 692 8.62 -36.42 13.80
C ASP A 692 7.94 -36.48 12.42
N GLY A 693 8.30 -35.56 11.51
CA GLY A 693 7.82 -35.58 10.12
C GLY A 693 6.45 -34.94 9.89
N SER A 694 5.84 -34.31 10.90
CA SER A 694 4.68 -33.42 10.74
C SER A 694 5.11 -32.00 10.32
N GLU A 695 4.21 -31.25 9.69
CA GLU A 695 4.44 -29.82 9.45
C GLU A 695 4.17 -29.05 10.77
N GLY A 696 5.09 -28.16 11.18
CA GLY A 696 4.88 -27.36 12.38
C GLY A 696 3.78 -26.31 12.19
N SER A 697 3.02 -26.08 13.25
CA SER A 697 1.84 -25.20 13.25
C SER A 697 2.10 -23.91 14.02
N VAL A 698 1.76 -22.77 13.43
CA VAL A 698 1.78 -21.47 14.12
C VAL A 698 0.82 -21.44 15.31
N VAL A 699 -0.31 -22.16 15.19
CA VAL A 699 -1.32 -22.28 16.26
C VAL A 699 -0.73 -23.01 17.45
N GLU A 700 -0.06 -24.14 17.22
CA GLU A 700 0.61 -24.92 18.26
C GLU A 700 1.75 -24.13 18.90
N HIS A 701 2.53 -23.40 18.10
CA HIS A 701 3.60 -22.55 18.63
C HIS A 701 3.07 -21.48 19.59
N VAL A 702 2.01 -20.75 19.21
CA VAL A 702 1.41 -19.72 20.08
C VAL A 702 0.77 -20.36 21.32
N LYS A 703 0.11 -21.52 21.17
CA LYS A 703 -0.43 -22.27 22.31
C LYS A 703 0.65 -22.70 23.30
N HIS A 704 1.75 -23.28 22.83
CA HIS A 704 2.88 -23.64 23.68
C HIS A 704 3.49 -22.41 24.36
N MET A 705 3.65 -21.30 23.64
CA MET A 705 4.12 -20.04 24.22
C MET A 705 3.22 -19.56 25.36
N ILE A 706 1.89 -19.63 25.18
CA ILE A 706 0.92 -19.27 26.23
C ILE A 706 0.98 -20.26 27.40
N GLN A 707 1.12 -21.55 27.11
CA GLN A 707 1.23 -22.59 28.13
C GLN A 707 2.49 -22.40 28.99
N ASP A 708 3.66 -22.16 28.38
CA ASP A 708 4.93 -21.98 29.07
C ASP A 708 4.94 -20.73 29.95
N ARG A 709 4.39 -19.63 29.43
CA ARG A 709 4.37 -18.32 30.14
C ARG A 709 3.27 -18.22 31.18
N PHE A 710 2.10 -18.78 30.92
CA PHE A 710 0.91 -18.56 31.75
C PHE A 710 0.35 -19.83 32.42
N GLY A 711 0.84 -21.02 32.07
CA GLY A 711 0.39 -22.28 32.66
C GLY A 711 -1.04 -22.64 32.30
N VAL A 712 -1.53 -22.21 31.13
CA VAL A 712 -2.89 -22.50 30.65
C VAL A 712 -2.83 -23.62 29.61
N PRO A 713 -3.09 -24.89 29.99
CA PRO A 713 -3.22 -25.99 29.04
C PRO A 713 -4.57 -25.94 28.31
N ASP A 714 -4.68 -26.61 27.16
CA ASP A 714 -5.94 -26.87 26.45
C ASP A 714 -6.70 -25.60 25.99
N LEU A 715 -5.98 -24.66 25.37
CA LEU A 715 -6.56 -23.45 24.79
C LEU A 715 -7.37 -23.79 23.54
N ALA A 716 -8.50 -23.11 23.30
CA ALA A 716 -9.29 -23.29 22.06
C ALA A 716 -8.54 -22.75 20.83
N ASP A 717 -8.62 -23.43 19.68
CA ASP A 717 -7.97 -22.96 18.43
C ASP A 717 -8.59 -21.64 17.95
N SER A 718 -9.90 -21.48 18.16
CA SER A 718 -10.64 -20.25 17.89
C SER A 718 -10.06 -19.03 18.60
N PHE A 719 -9.43 -19.17 19.76
CA PHE A 719 -8.79 -18.05 20.48
C PHE A 719 -7.67 -17.40 19.66
N ILE A 720 -6.95 -18.17 18.84
CA ILE A 720 -5.80 -17.64 18.09
C ILE A 720 -6.26 -16.72 16.94
N TYR A 721 -7.27 -17.12 16.18
CA TYR A 721 -7.68 -16.42 14.96
C TYR A 721 -8.85 -15.45 15.14
N LEU A 722 -9.72 -15.67 16.13
CA LEU A 722 -10.88 -14.81 16.31
C LEU A 722 -10.46 -13.37 16.59
N PRO A 723 -11.26 -12.39 16.11
CA PRO A 723 -10.96 -10.99 16.36
C PRO A 723 -11.01 -10.68 17.86
N GLU A 724 -10.20 -9.73 18.29
CA GLU A 724 -10.17 -9.23 19.67
C GLU A 724 -11.55 -8.80 20.19
N GLN A 725 -12.41 -8.27 19.30
CA GLN A 725 -13.79 -7.92 19.62
C GLN A 725 -14.60 -9.11 20.15
N LEU A 726 -14.27 -10.33 19.71
CA LEU A 726 -14.88 -11.59 20.15
C LEU A 726 -14.05 -12.32 21.21
N GLY A 727 -12.96 -11.70 21.69
CA GLY A 727 -12.09 -12.25 22.73
C GLY A 727 -10.94 -13.13 22.23
N GLY A 728 -10.61 -13.11 20.94
CA GLY A 728 -9.42 -13.77 20.40
C GLY A 728 -8.19 -12.86 20.27
N LEU A 729 -7.08 -13.42 19.78
CA LEU A 729 -5.82 -12.70 19.52
C LEU A 729 -5.81 -11.99 18.15
N GLY A 730 -6.70 -12.38 17.24
CA GLY A 730 -6.78 -11.82 15.90
C GLY A 730 -5.53 -12.08 15.05
N LEU A 731 -4.88 -13.24 15.23
CA LEU A 731 -3.72 -13.63 14.42
C LEU A 731 -4.12 -13.72 12.93
N ARG A 732 -3.35 -13.09 12.05
CA ARG A 732 -3.58 -13.06 10.60
C ARG A 732 -3.12 -14.35 9.95
N ASN A 733 -3.90 -14.87 9.01
CA ASN A 733 -3.56 -16.05 8.24
C ASN A 733 -3.22 -15.68 6.78
N PRO A 734 -2.01 -16.02 6.29
CA PRO A 734 -1.59 -15.62 4.94
C PRO A 734 -2.30 -16.38 3.81
N PHE A 735 -2.96 -17.50 4.11
CA PHE A 735 -3.56 -18.38 3.10
C PHE A 735 -5.00 -18.00 2.78
N VAL A 736 -5.79 -17.57 3.78
CA VAL A 736 -7.24 -17.36 3.62
C VAL A 736 -7.53 -16.35 2.50
N GLY A 737 -6.83 -15.21 2.49
CA GLY A 737 -6.98 -14.19 1.44
C GLY A 737 -6.79 -14.74 0.03
N LEU A 738 -5.84 -15.65 -0.15
CA LEU A 738 -5.56 -16.30 -1.44
C LEU A 738 -6.64 -17.34 -1.79
N PHE A 739 -7.12 -18.12 -0.83
CA PHE A 739 -8.20 -19.08 -1.07
C PHE A 739 -9.54 -18.41 -1.43
N LEU A 740 -9.81 -17.21 -0.93
CA LEU A 740 -10.99 -16.42 -1.30
C LEU A 740 -11.01 -16.06 -2.80
N VAL A 741 -9.85 -15.94 -3.46
CA VAL A 741 -9.76 -15.54 -4.88
C VAL A 741 -9.37 -16.68 -5.81
N ARG A 742 -8.63 -17.68 -5.31
CA ARG A 742 -8.00 -18.75 -6.11
C ARG A 742 -8.96 -19.45 -7.07
N ASN A 743 -10.18 -19.76 -6.62
CA ASN A 743 -11.17 -20.49 -7.42
C ASN A 743 -11.93 -19.58 -8.41
N LYS A 744 -11.83 -18.25 -8.27
CA LYS A 744 -12.41 -17.28 -9.23
C LYS A 744 -11.50 -16.98 -10.42
N ILE A 745 -10.23 -17.37 -10.33
CA ILE A 745 -9.30 -17.34 -11.47
C ILE A 745 -9.50 -18.64 -12.27
N THR A 746 -10.51 -18.64 -13.12
CA THR A 746 -10.90 -19.80 -13.95
C THR A 746 -10.20 -19.84 -15.30
N GLU A 747 -9.66 -18.72 -15.75
CA GLU A 747 -8.99 -18.55 -17.04
C GLU A 747 -7.53 -18.14 -16.82
N THR A 748 -6.63 -18.67 -17.63
CA THR A 748 -5.23 -18.20 -17.67
C THR A 748 -5.14 -16.87 -18.45
N PRO A 749 -4.05 -16.09 -18.26
CA PRO A 749 -3.82 -14.91 -19.10
C PRO A 749 -3.85 -15.23 -20.61
N GLN A 750 -3.35 -16.41 -20.98
CA GLN A 750 -3.34 -16.86 -22.37
C GLN A 750 -4.75 -17.17 -22.88
N ASP A 751 -5.61 -17.81 -22.07
CA ASP A 751 -7.00 -18.08 -22.46
C ASP A 751 -7.76 -16.77 -22.76
N ILE A 752 -7.56 -15.76 -21.92
CA ILE A 752 -8.17 -14.42 -22.08
C ILE A 752 -7.72 -13.77 -23.40
N ILE A 753 -6.44 -13.89 -23.73
CA ILE A 753 -5.85 -13.37 -24.96
C ILE A 753 -6.35 -14.15 -26.19
N ASP A 754 -6.35 -15.48 -26.12
CA ASP A 754 -6.76 -16.35 -27.22
C ASP A 754 -8.26 -16.17 -27.56
N GLU A 755 -9.11 -16.01 -26.55
CA GLU A 755 -10.53 -15.70 -26.74
C GLU A 755 -10.71 -14.35 -27.44
N TYR A 756 -9.94 -13.32 -27.07
CA TYR A 756 -9.95 -12.05 -27.79
C TYR A 756 -9.52 -12.21 -29.25
N LEU A 757 -8.40 -12.89 -29.52
CA LEU A 757 -7.89 -13.08 -30.88
C LEU A 757 -8.89 -13.86 -31.74
N LYS A 758 -9.56 -14.85 -31.16
CA LYS A 758 -10.62 -15.61 -31.84
C LYS A 758 -11.80 -14.71 -32.21
N GLN A 759 -12.30 -13.90 -31.27
CA GLN A 759 -13.37 -12.93 -31.54
C GLN A 759 -12.96 -11.92 -32.63
N GLU A 760 -11.72 -11.42 -32.59
CA GLU A 760 -11.17 -10.53 -33.61
C GLU A 760 -11.22 -11.17 -35.00
N ARG A 761 -10.80 -12.44 -35.11
CA ARG A 761 -10.82 -13.21 -36.36
C ARG A 761 -12.24 -13.45 -36.88
N GLU A 762 -13.18 -13.81 -36.01
CA GLU A 762 -14.58 -14.03 -36.40
C GLU A 762 -15.19 -12.76 -37.00
N MET A 763 -14.90 -11.60 -36.40
CA MET A 763 -15.35 -10.29 -36.90
C MET A 763 -14.71 -9.94 -38.24
N TYR A 764 -13.42 -10.22 -38.40
CA TYR A 764 -12.74 -10.09 -39.69
C TYR A 764 -13.41 -10.95 -40.77
N LEU A 765 -13.72 -12.22 -40.48
CA LEU A 765 -14.39 -13.11 -41.43
C LEU A 765 -15.81 -12.65 -41.78
N GLN A 766 -16.55 -12.10 -40.81
CA GLN A 766 -17.86 -11.51 -41.06
C GLN A 766 -17.75 -10.28 -41.98
N ALA A 767 -16.82 -9.37 -41.69
CA ALA A 767 -16.59 -8.19 -42.52
C ALA A 767 -16.13 -8.56 -43.94
N LYS A 768 -15.24 -9.55 -44.06
CA LYS A 768 -14.79 -10.13 -45.32
C LYS A 768 -15.96 -10.69 -46.13
N LYS A 769 -16.81 -11.50 -45.50
CA LYS A 769 -18.01 -12.06 -46.14
C LYS A 769 -18.95 -10.96 -46.64
N VAL A 770 -19.20 -9.92 -45.84
CA VAL A 770 -20.03 -8.79 -46.26
C VAL A 770 -19.41 -8.09 -47.46
N PHE A 771 -18.10 -7.83 -47.46
CA PHE A 771 -17.40 -7.19 -48.58
C PHE A 771 -17.48 -8.03 -49.87
N GLU A 772 -17.21 -9.33 -49.78
CA GLU A 772 -17.21 -10.25 -50.93
C GLU A 772 -18.60 -10.48 -51.54
N THR A 773 -19.68 -10.19 -50.80
CA THR A 773 -21.06 -10.26 -51.32
C THR A 773 -21.51 -9.01 -52.09
N LEU A 774 -20.72 -7.93 -52.10
CA LEU A 774 -21.07 -6.70 -52.78
C LEU A 774 -20.80 -6.80 -54.28
N ASP A 775 -21.68 -6.22 -55.09
CA ASP A 775 -21.45 -6.10 -56.51
C ASP A 775 -20.41 -5.00 -56.81
N GLU A 776 -19.77 -5.11 -57.99
CA GLU A 776 -18.74 -4.19 -58.44
C GLU A 776 -19.24 -2.74 -58.49
N THR A 777 -20.52 -2.54 -58.83
CA THR A 777 -21.17 -1.22 -58.82
C THR A 777 -21.17 -0.59 -57.43
N THR A 778 -21.48 -1.38 -56.40
CA THR A 778 -21.50 -0.89 -55.00
C THR A 778 -20.09 -0.61 -54.51
N LEU A 779 -19.11 -1.46 -54.83
CA LEU A 779 -17.70 -1.25 -54.47
C LEU A 779 -17.14 0.03 -55.09
N ARG A 780 -17.37 0.26 -56.38
CA ARG A 780 -16.96 1.50 -57.08
C ARG A 780 -17.64 2.75 -56.50
N ARG A 781 -18.87 2.61 -55.97
CA ARG A 781 -19.60 3.70 -55.30
C ARG A 781 -19.13 3.97 -53.87
N ARG A 782 -18.43 3.05 -53.21
CA ARG A 782 -17.92 3.26 -51.84
C ARG A 782 -16.85 4.34 -51.80
N LEU A 783 -15.85 4.30 -52.69
CA LEU A 783 -14.77 5.30 -52.77
C LEU A 783 -15.26 6.76 -52.73
N PRO A 784 -16.15 7.21 -53.64
CA PRO A 784 -16.65 8.58 -53.61
C PRO A 784 -17.65 8.85 -52.47
N ARG A 785 -18.29 7.83 -51.89
CA ARG A 785 -19.25 8.03 -50.78
C ARG A 785 -18.59 8.09 -49.41
N THR A 786 -17.47 7.38 -49.23
CA THR A 786 -16.83 7.25 -47.92
C THR A 786 -15.51 8.01 -47.86
N VAL A 787 -14.65 7.89 -48.88
CA VAL A 787 -13.31 8.49 -48.88
C VAL A 787 -13.33 9.91 -49.48
N TYR A 788 -14.15 10.16 -50.50
CA TYR A 788 -14.23 11.46 -51.20
C TYR A 788 -15.66 12.03 -51.29
N PRO A 789 -16.39 12.22 -50.16
CA PRO A 789 -17.79 12.64 -50.17
C PRO A 789 -18.04 13.99 -50.87
N ASP A 790 -17.03 14.86 -50.94
CA ASP A 790 -17.11 16.21 -51.51
C ASP A 790 -16.81 16.26 -53.03
N GLY A 791 -16.66 15.11 -53.70
CA GLY A 791 -16.50 15.02 -55.15
C GLY A 791 -15.15 15.51 -55.71
N LYS A 792 -14.19 15.89 -54.85
CA LYS A 792 -12.80 16.13 -55.24
C LYS A 792 -12.08 14.79 -55.35
N THR A 793 -12.04 14.21 -56.55
CA THR A 793 -11.13 13.09 -56.84
C THR A 793 -9.70 13.56 -56.59
N ALA A 794 -9.04 13.01 -55.57
CA ALA A 794 -7.59 13.14 -55.48
C ALA A 794 -7.00 12.44 -56.72
N GLU A 795 -6.11 13.12 -57.46
CA GLU A 795 -5.45 12.60 -58.66
C GLU A 795 -4.63 11.31 -58.40
N VAL A 796 -4.54 10.86 -57.14
CA VAL A 796 -3.95 9.59 -56.71
C VAL A 796 -4.90 8.93 -55.70
N SER A 797 -5.65 7.90 -56.12
CA SER A 797 -6.42 7.06 -55.20
C SER A 797 -5.47 6.30 -54.27
N SER A 798 -5.70 6.33 -52.95
CA SER A 798 -4.98 5.52 -51.95
C SER A 798 -5.25 4.01 -52.05
N ILE A 799 -6.14 3.60 -52.96
CA ILE A 799 -6.59 2.23 -53.18
C ILE A 799 -6.47 1.94 -54.67
N SER A 800 -5.65 0.94 -55.02
CA SER A 800 -5.49 0.47 -56.41
C SER A 800 -6.69 -0.36 -56.88
N GLU A 801 -6.85 -0.51 -58.19
CA GLU A 801 -7.95 -1.27 -58.79
C GLU A 801 -7.96 -2.76 -58.35
N SER A 802 -6.78 -3.36 -58.17
CA SER A 802 -6.63 -4.71 -57.61
C SER A 802 -7.11 -4.80 -56.15
N GLU A 803 -6.82 -3.78 -55.35
CA GLU A 803 -7.22 -3.71 -53.94
C GLU A 803 -8.72 -3.48 -53.74
N MET A 804 -9.41 -2.95 -54.75
CA MET A 804 -10.87 -2.80 -54.72
C MET A 804 -11.62 -4.14 -54.77
N THR A 805 -10.99 -5.19 -55.32
CA THR A 805 -11.61 -6.50 -55.52
C THR A 805 -11.22 -7.54 -54.48
N THR A 806 -10.20 -7.27 -53.65
CA THR A 806 -9.71 -8.20 -52.64
C THR A 806 -9.77 -7.56 -51.26
N PHE A 807 -10.43 -8.23 -50.32
CA PHE A 807 -10.47 -7.77 -48.94
C PHE A 807 -9.07 -7.81 -48.32
N PHE A 808 -8.70 -6.76 -47.59
CA PHE A 808 -7.42 -6.65 -46.90
C PHE A 808 -7.14 -7.80 -45.91
N PRO A 809 -5.87 -8.17 -45.67
CA PRO A 809 -5.51 -9.32 -44.82
C PRO A 809 -5.78 -9.08 -43.32
N LEU A 810 -5.83 -10.16 -42.54
CA LEU A 810 -6.10 -10.11 -41.09
C LEU A 810 -5.01 -9.30 -40.35
N GLU A 811 -3.76 -9.39 -40.81
CA GLU A 811 -2.64 -8.63 -40.27
C GLU A 811 -2.87 -7.11 -40.40
N GLU A 812 -3.39 -6.65 -41.54
CA GLU A 812 -3.75 -5.25 -41.76
C GLU A 812 -4.99 -4.85 -40.92
N TYR A 813 -5.98 -5.76 -40.81
CA TYR A 813 -7.17 -5.56 -39.97
C TYR A 813 -6.81 -5.33 -38.49
N SER A 814 -5.85 -6.11 -37.97
CA SER A 814 -5.44 -6.15 -36.56
C SER A 814 -4.36 -5.14 -36.17
N ARG A 815 -3.76 -4.43 -37.15
CA ARG A 815 -2.63 -3.52 -36.94
C ARG A 815 -2.88 -2.41 -35.92
N PHE A 816 -4.11 -1.92 -35.82
CA PHE A 816 -4.47 -0.72 -35.04
C PHE A 816 -5.42 -1.02 -33.87
N ARG A 817 -5.38 -2.24 -33.31
CA ARG A 817 -6.30 -2.65 -32.23
C ARG A 817 -6.20 -1.80 -30.96
N GLU A 818 -5.00 -1.29 -30.62
CA GLU A 818 -4.75 -0.42 -29.46
C GLU A 818 -5.54 0.91 -29.52
N THR A 819 -5.79 1.44 -30.72
CA THR A 819 -6.48 2.73 -30.94
C THR A 819 -7.95 2.58 -31.32
N ARG A 820 -8.37 1.40 -31.80
CA ARG A 820 -9.67 1.25 -32.48
C ARG A 820 -10.56 0.11 -31.98
N ASP A 821 -10.04 -0.83 -31.19
CA ASP A 821 -10.81 -1.98 -30.75
C ASP A 821 -11.12 -1.92 -29.24
N SER A 822 -12.34 -1.54 -28.90
CA SER A 822 -12.80 -1.52 -27.51
C SER A 822 -12.83 -2.91 -26.86
N ARG A 823 -12.85 -4.01 -27.65
CA ARG A 823 -12.67 -5.37 -27.09
C ARG A 823 -11.25 -5.61 -26.62
N PHE A 824 -10.26 -5.04 -27.33
CA PHE A 824 -8.88 -5.13 -26.89
C PHE A 824 -8.68 -4.40 -25.57
N LEU A 825 -9.32 -3.23 -25.42
CA LEU A 825 -9.40 -2.54 -24.13
C LEU A 825 -10.06 -3.41 -23.04
N ARG A 826 -11.20 -4.06 -23.32
CA ARG A 826 -11.85 -4.95 -22.35
C ARG A 826 -10.96 -6.13 -21.94
N MET A 827 -10.21 -6.69 -22.89
CA MET A 827 -9.22 -7.73 -22.62
C MET A 827 -8.11 -7.21 -21.69
N PHE A 828 -7.54 -6.05 -22.00
CA PHE A 828 -6.53 -5.39 -21.15
C PHE A 828 -7.05 -5.10 -19.74
N GLN A 829 -8.26 -4.54 -19.63
CA GLN A 829 -8.93 -4.27 -18.36
C GLN A 829 -9.14 -5.55 -17.55
N LYS A 830 -9.57 -6.65 -18.21
CA LYS A 830 -9.70 -7.96 -17.56
C LYS A 830 -8.37 -8.43 -17.00
N LEU A 831 -7.27 -8.33 -17.76
CA LEU A 831 -5.93 -8.72 -17.30
C LEU A 831 -5.47 -7.95 -16.06
N VAL A 832 -5.66 -6.62 -16.01
CA VAL A 832 -5.22 -5.80 -14.86
C VAL A 832 -6.17 -5.86 -13.65
N THR A 833 -7.33 -6.49 -13.78
CA THR A 833 -8.35 -6.56 -12.73
C THR A 833 -7.98 -7.57 -11.65
N VAL A 834 -8.23 -7.18 -10.40
CA VAL A 834 -8.16 -8.06 -9.23
C VAL A 834 -9.43 -8.92 -9.19
N PRO A 835 -9.33 -10.26 -9.15
CA PRO A 835 -10.50 -11.14 -9.11
C PRO A 835 -11.39 -10.86 -7.90
N GLU A 836 -12.70 -11.04 -8.07
CA GLU A 836 -13.64 -10.96 -6.96
C GLU A 836 -13.34 -12.03 -5.90
N THR A 837 -13.51 -11.67 -4.64
CA THR A 837 -13.37 -12.58 -3.51
C THR A 837 -14.68 -13.34 -3.25
N GLU A 838 -14.61 -14.65 -3.08
CA GLU A 838 -15.72 -15.50 -2.67
C GLU A 838 -15.72 -15.73 -1.17
N GLY A 839 -16.65 -15.09 -0.46
CA GLY A 839 -16.83 -15.31 0.97
C GLY A 839 -17.32 -16.73 1.29
N ILE A 840 -16.95 -17.23 2.47
CA ILE A 840 -17.51 -18.50 2.97
C ILE A 840 -19.03 -18.38 3.20
N VAL A 841 -19.75 -19.48 2.97
CA VAL A 841 -21.18 -19.56 3.30
C VAL A 841 -21.34 -19.69 4.81
N LEU A 842 -22.09 -18.77 5.42
CA LEU A 842 -22.38 -18.78 6.86
C LEU A 842 -23.61 -19.63 7.17
N SER A 843 -23.58 -20.36 8.29
CA SER A 843 -24.77 -21.04 8.82
C SER A 843 -25.74 -20.03 9.44
N LYS A 844 -27.02 -20.42 9.58
CA LYS A 844 -28.05 -19.55 10.18
C LYS A 844 -27.72 -19.16 11.62
N GLU A 845 -27.09 -20.09 12.35
CA GLU A 845 -26.67 -19.90 13.74
C GLU A 845 -25.57 -18.84 13.82
N VAL A 846 -24.57 -18.89 12.93
CA VAL A 846 -23.50 -17.89 12.86
C VAL A 846 -24.05 -16.54 12.42
N GLU A 847 -24.95 -16.52 11.42
CA GLU A 847 -25.60 -15.27 11.00
C GLU A 847 -26.42 -14.63 12.13
N SER A 848 -27.18 -15.42 12.88
CA SER A 848 -27.97 -14.94 14.01
C SER A 848 -27.07 -14.41 15.13
N GLY A 849 -26.04 -15.17 15.51
CA GLY A 849 -25.08 -14.76 16.53
C GLY A 849 -24.33 -13.48 16.16
N LEU A 850 -24.00 -13.30 14.87
CA LEU A 850 -23.38 -12.07 14.37
C LEU A 850 -24.33 -10.86 14.45
N ARG A 851 -25.61 -11.03 14.11
CA ARG A 851 -26.61 -9.96 14.23
C ARG A 851 -26.79 -9.53 15.68
N GLU A 852 -26.85 -10.49 16.61
CA GLU A 852 -26.95 -10.22 18.05
C GLU A 852 -25.71 -9.48 18.59
N PHE A 853 -24.52 -9.81 18.08
CA PHE A 853 -23.27 -9.25 18.59
C PHE A 853 -22.91 -7.88 17.99
N LEU A 854 -23.16 -7.65 16.70
CA LEU A 854 -22.57 -6.53 15.95
C LEU A 854 -23.43 -5.26 15.83
N ALA A 855 -24.66 -5.22 16.35
CA ALA A 855 -25.55 -4.05 16.36
C ALA A 855 -25.40 -3.13 15.12
N ASP A 856 -25.97 -3.53 13.97
CA ASP A 856 -26.09 -2.85 12.66
C ASP A 856 -24.88 -2.11 12.02
N ASN A 857 -23.79 -1.80 12.74
CA ASN A 857 -22.76 -0.85 12.29
C ASN A 857 -21.32 -1.40 12.29
N VAL A 858 -21.08 -2.67 12.61
CA VAL A 858 -19.74 -3.28 12.55
C VAL A 858 -19.70 -4.34 11.45
N ARG A 859 -18.99 -4.05 10.34
CA ARG A 859 -18.74 -5.02 9.26
C ARG A 859 -17.46 -5.82 9.55
N LEU A 860 -17.57 -7.15 9.55
CA LEU A 860 -16.42 -8.07 9.59
C LEU A 860 -15.89 -8.34 8.17
N ASP A 861 -14.57 -8.42 8.03
CA ASP A 861 -13.91 -8.85 6.80
C ASP A 861 -14.14 -10.34 6.50
N LEU A 862 -13.81 -10.76 5.28
CA LEU A 862 -14.06 -12.11 4.80
C LEU A 862 -13.20 -13.18 5.51
N GLU A 863 -12.00 -12.82 5.97
CA GLU A 863 -11.13 -13.72 6.72
C GLU A 863 -11.69 -14.00 8.12
N LYS A 864 -12.19 -12.97 8.81
CA LYS A 864 -12.86 -13.14 10.10
C LYS A 864 -14.11 -14.01 9.96
N LYS A 865 -14.89 -13.81 8.90
CA LYS A 865 -16.05 -14.68 8.59
C LYS A 865 -15.64 -16.12 8.34
N TRP A 866 -14.51 -16.33 7.65
CA TRP A 866 -13.93 -17.65 7.40
C TRP A 866 -13.67 -18.40 8.71
N PHE A 867 -12.94 -17.78 9.63
CA PHE A 867 -12.62 -18.42 10.91
C PHE A 867 -13.82 -18.58 11.83
N LEU A 868 -14.75 -17.63 11.83
CA LEU A 868 -16.00 -17.76 12.58
C LEU A 868 -16.81 -18.97 12.16
N GLN A 869 -16.93 -19.20 10.85
CA GLN A 869 -17.62 -20.37 10.34
C GLN A 869 -16.84 -21.66 10.60
N LEU A 870 -15.51 -21.62 10.48
CA LEU A 870 -14.66 -22.78 10.72
C LEU A 870 -14.77 -23.29 12.17
N TYR A 871 -14.78 -22.39 13.13
CA TYR A 871 -14.84 -22.73 14.57
C TYR A 871 -16.26 -22.62 15.16
N ALA A 872 -17.31 -22.48 14.34
CA ALA A 872 -18.66 -22.24 14.82
C ALA A 872 -19.16 -23.31 15.81
N THR A 873 -18.91 -24.59 15.54
CA THR A 873 -19.34 -25.69 16.41
C THR A 873 -18.63 -25.62 17.77
N GLU A 874 -17.31 -25.47 17.80
CA GLU A 874 -16.52 -25.29 19.03
C GLU A 874 -17.07 -24.10 19.84
N LEU A 875 -17.27 -22.94 19.21
CA LEU A 875 -17.76 -21.73 19.87
C LEU A 875 -19.15 -21.91 20.48
N LEU A 876 -20.08 -22.49 19.72
CA LEU A 876 -21.46 -22.68 20.17
C LEU A 876 -21.57 -23.71 21.30
N GLU A 877 -20.79 -24.80 21.24
CA GLU A 877 -20.83 -25.86 22.26
C GLU A 877 -20.08 -25.46 23.54
N ASP A 878 -18.88 -24.90 23.39
CA ASP A 878 -17.96 -24.68 24.52
C ASP A 878 -18.08 -23.30 25.16
N PHE A 879 -18.55 -22.31 24.41
CA PHE A 879 -18.71 -20.92 24.85
C PHE A 879 -20.16 -20.43 24.78
N GLY A 880 -21.09 -21.25 24.29
CA GLY A 880 -22.52 -20.92 24.24
C GLY A 880 -22.87 -19.74 23.33
N GLY A 881 -21.99 -19.39 22.39
CA GLY A 881 -22.12 -18.24 21.50
C GLY A 881 -20.82 -17.96 20.73
N LEU A 882 -20.81 -16.97 19.84
CA LEU A 882 -19.65 -16.66 18.97
C LEU A 882 -18.50 -15.94 19.69
N ASN A 883 -18.72 -15.50 20.93
CA ASN A 883 -17.80 -14.71 21.72
C ASN A 883 -17.15 -15.55 22.83
N LEU A 884 -15.82 -15.61 22.80
CA LEU A 884 -14.98 -16.30 23.79
C LEU A 884 -14.98 -15.57 25.13
N VAL A 885 -15.08 -14.24 25.08
CA VAL A 885 -15.08 -13.37 26.26
C VAL A 885 -16.25 -12.40 26.17
N ASP A 886 -16.95 -12.17 27.28
CA ASP A 886 -18.02 -11.18 27.32
C ASP A 886 -17.44 -9.76 27.19
N LYS A 887 -18.09 -8.93 26.37
CA LYS A 887 -17.62 -7.56 26.02
C LYS A 887 -17.27 -6.69 27.23
N GLN A 888 -17.96 -6.87 28.35
CA GLN A 888 -17.70 -6.12 29.59
C GLN A 888 -16.31 -6.36 30.20
N PHE A 889 -15.68 -7.49 29.86
CA PHE A 889 -14.35 -7.88 30.36
C PHE A 889 -13.22 -7.58 29.37
N LEU A 890 -13.53 -7.13 28.14
CA LEU A 890 -12.53 -6.78 27.14
C LEU A 890 -12.13 -5.30 27.24
N PRO A 891 -10.84 -4.97 27.43
CA PRO A 891 -10.37 -3.60 27.46
C PRO A 891 -10.10 -3.08 26.04
N VAL A 892 -11.17 -2.97 25.25
CA VAL A 892 -11.14 -2.59 23.82
C VAL A 892 -10.38 -1.28 23.57
N GLY A 893 -10.46 -0.31 24.50
CA GLY A 893 -9.74 0.95 24.40
C GLY A 893 -8.21 0.80 24.41
N VAL A 894 -7.68 -0.07 25.26
CA VAL A 894 -6.22 -0.33 25.35
C VAL A 894 -5.72 -1.07 24.11
N LEU A 895 -6.50 -2.05 23.63
CA LEU A 895 -6.21 -2.76 22.38
C LEU A 895 -6.21 -1.82 21.17
N THR A 896 -7.13 -0.85 21.15
CA THR A 896 -7.16 0.17 20.10
C THR A 896 -5.92 1.07 20.14
N MET A 897 -5.43 1.42 21.34
CA MET A 897 -4.17 2.16 21.50
C MET A 897 -2.94 1.32 21.10
N MET A 898 -2.92 0.03 21.42
CA MET A 898 -1.86 -0.89 20.99
C MET A 898 -1.78 -0.97 19.46
N ARG A 899 -2.93 -1.03 18.77
CA ARG A 899 -2.99 -0.94 17.31
C ARG A 899 -2.57 0.43 16.76
N GLY A 900 -2.60 1.49 17.55
CA GLY A 900 -2.12 2.82 17.13
C GLY A 900 -0.59 2.89 17.08
N LYS A 901 0.11 2.08 17.88
CA LYS A 901 1.58 1.97 17.82
C LYS A 901 1.98 1.14 16.61
N LYS A 902 2.85 1.69 15.76
CA LYS A 902 3.37 1.00 14.59
C LYS A 902 4.54 0.08 14.99
N VAL A 903 4.67 -1.08 14.34
CA VAL A 903 5.80 -2.00 14.55
C VAL A 903 7.00 -1.48 13.78
N ASN A 904 8.07 -1.13 14.50
CA ASN A 904 9.34 -0.80 13.89
C ASN A 904 10.08 -2.11 13.56
N TRP A 905 10.41 -2.35 12.29
CA TRP A 905 11.15 -3.57 11.93
C TRP A 905 12.64 -3.44 12.27
N ASN A 906 13.22 -4.46 12.89
CA ASN A 906 14.68 -4.60 13.00
C ASN A 906 15.21 -5.21 11.69
N MET A 907 15.53 -4.42 10.66
CA MET A 907 16.37 -4.91 9.56
C MET A 907 17.83 -4.90 10.02
N VAL A 908 18.39 -6.10 10.21
CA VAL A 908 19.84 -6.26 10.09
C VAL A 908 20.11 -6.27 8.59
N LEU A 909 20.55 -5.13 8.05
CA LEU A 909 20.91 -5.00 6.64
C LEU A 909 21.98 -5.99 6.20
#